data_AF-A0A395HUG8-F1
#
_entry.id   AF-A0A395HUG8-F1
#
_cell.length_a   1.000
_cell.length_b   1.000
_cell.length_c   1.000
_cell.angle_alpha   90.00
_cell.angle_beta   90.00
_cell.angle_gamma   90.00
#
_symmetry.space_group_name_H-M   'P 1'
#
loop_
_entity.id
_entity.type
_entity.pdbx_description
1 polymer ?
#
loop_
_entity_poly.entity_id
_entity_poly.type
_entity_poly.pdbx_seq_one_letter_code
_entity_poly.pdbx_strand_id
1 'polypeptide(L)'
;MAPLTRVTGPGAPAGFTSVNSHQQAPNNTDVIEIDDDDDEPMDEEEDNEPNDHPGDMEEEEEEEEEEEEEEEGDYGDEEDGSENNSAEDSNRSESPLELSPPPTEQNGVTEATPDLFTSAGAQEALHPLRRTADRVTRQIEAFAEKLDRFKQHGNRSDEKLEDYRAAYQLARGYQELAQDAIDNINKEHTVKRAKQGYGANLANGTMDTKTQEELQRLQLEASTWQLFCNIISIANPFRAANCKERQATAFQKLHRYSTDREVWEQFLDTDPYAVECLVVLKWLEWNAQVSFRDMDELISELESQAERGQGSWSFSWLYTKETIKGHKRLRAWPQPLEPNDTGITASLLKSEDSESLVTQLDPDAVTRQKQNIQRKDQYYERATWMTCWKMLRQGESWSKIREWSAERLEPWRAVSICGSSVDKKTYKGRTPVDDGHTRFMSWRSQESWSAACSALARNPKIEDYERAVFSLLCGEREAAFKVCQSWDDFLFVHFNSAVLSRYQGFCKQFKRKLSYSPTISVAFVAEPPGHDDVGKFIQFTREHERVGFEARNPYRTIQSAILSRGYDKFFLPLAHAVSQVANTTAERASLVPTLTPMLVEDSLLITARDRDALRIATHMLIAARRLGLVRSDTSFYESTSVNIIGYISNLESAGVVDLTPLYASLLPPQQMRIVLARVLIEVVDSRERKLIVQAMEKHGIDVEEILETQWQYVSQQISAIDHSRTAKRSSKVVTRKDGDRELAPVKQDFIGTEISDVDERVIRSLEWLRFVDGQWGRICQLGSQVYRRFYKTGNLAAARELSMRMNLSDISRESFGFDVAEFGFTMELEQEFAASEPSSPVKTRLFSSPHKRSRSKTNGIPPAGDTNLLLQQSQIMRDLESLIVAFDGIEKFATALDSFEKTRRRRDSGTLKDLREEVQVALDQVSIPIDVMLGDWLVGAETASEQAELEEIRNMYIPEVFLEYHNALFASARVLNSENLVQCMNLAIQVSENELLTRSFVASRRMKELMDALALSSKAMVNTRAKPGVRLLGGESLGIWNVDKVEGAEHDDDNAAAAQ
;
A
#
# COMPACT_ATOMS: atom_id res chain seq x y z
N MET A 1 -31.76 48.54 48.00
CA MET A 1 -32.32 49.25 49.19
C MET A 1 -33.78 49.57 48.90
N ALA A 2 -34.62 49.59 49.94
CA ALA A 2 -36.07 49.86 49.90
C ALA A 2 -36.35 51.39 49.72
N PRO A 3 -37.61 51.93 49.65
CA PRO A 3 -38.87 51.35 50.17
C PRO A 3 -40.19 51.58 49.38
N LEU A 4 -41.27 51.05 49.98
CA LEU A 4 -42.70 51.12 49.63
C LEU A 4 -43.40 52.43 50.04
N THR A 5 -44.60 52.71 49.49
CA THR A 5 -45.88 53.18 50.15
C THR A 5 -46.96 53.47 49.06
N ARG A 6 -48.25 53.06 49.08
CA ARG A 6 -49.43 53.26 50.00
C ARG A 6 -50.06 54.67 49.90
N VAL A 7 -51.39 54.92 49.72
CA VAL A 7 -52.65 54.16 49.37
C VAL A 7 -53.72 55.16 48.84
N THR A 8 -54.80 54.72 48.14
CA THR A 8 -56.27 55.05 48.32
C THR A 8 -57.14 55.08 47.03
N GLY A 9 -58.38 54.56 47.10
CA GLY A 9 -59.50 54.76 46.14
C GLY A 9 -60.40 55.94 46.53
N PRO A 10 -61.76 55.96 46.32
CA PRO A 10 -62.68 54.86 45.93
C PRO A 10 -63.75 55.23 44.85
N GLY A 11 -64.67 54.30 44.51
CA GLY A 11 -65.90 54.60 43.74
C GLY A 11 -66.76 53.39 43.31
N ALA A 12 -67.87 53.12 44.00
CA ALA A 12 -68.97 52.15 43.72
C ALA A 12 -70.27 52.67 44.43
N PRO A 13 -71.51 52.13 44.31
CA PRO A 13 -71.98 50.73 44.10
C PRO A 13 -72.84 50.56 42.81
N ALA A 14 -73.59 49.49 42.50
CA ALA A 14 -74.01 48.24 43.19
C ALA A 14 -73.86 47.00 42.24
N GLY A 15 -74.36 45.76 42.43
CA GLY A 15 -75.61 45.22 43.01
C GLY A 15 -76.62 44.92 41.87
N PHE A 16 -77.26 43.75 41.70
CA PHE A 16 -77.47 42.53 42.52
C PHE A 16 -77.76 41.31 41.57
N THR A 17 -78.02 40.04 41.94
CA THR A 17 -78.46 39.39 43.21
C THR A 17 -77.58 38.16 43.62
N SER A 18 -78.05 36.91 43.45
CA SER A 18 -77.50 35.65 43.98
C SER A 18 -78.26 34.41 43.47
N VAL A 19 -77.68 33.19 43.53
CA VAL A 19 -78.18 32.02 44.33
C VAL A 19 -77.12 30.88 44.38
N ASN A 20 -77.09 30.17 45.51
CA ASN A 20 -76.26 29.04 45.99
C ASN A 20 -76.69 27.65 45.41
N SER A 21 -76.12 26.45 45.70
CA SER A 21 -74.88 25.94 46.34
C SER A 21 -74.73 24.40 46.12
N HIS A 22 -73.58 23.82 46.47
CA HIS A 22 -73.22 22.37 46.44
C HIS A 22 -73.92 21.43 47.47
N GLN A 23 -73.59 20.12 47.36
CA GLN A 23 -73.61 18.99 48.35
C GLN A 23 -74.75 17.94 48.12
N GLN A 24 -74.61 16.61 48.34
CA GLN A 24 -73.55 15.73 48.89
C GLN A 24 -73.86 14.22 48.60
N ALA A 25 -72.85 13.37 48.30
CA ALA A 25 -72.69 11.89 48.58
C ALA A 25 -73.90 10.89 48.40
N PRO A 26 -73.83 9.56 48.73
CA PRO A 26 -72.71 8.63 49.01
C PRO A 26 -72.79 7.21 48.31
N ASN A 27 -71.74 6.39 48.53
CA ASN A 27 -71.64 4.91 48.65
C ASN A 27 -72.59 3.85 47.98
N ASN A 28 -71.91 2.82 47.44
CA ASN A 28 -72.04 1.36 47.67
C ASN A 28 -72.88 0.41 46.76
N THR A 29 -72.10 -0.52 46.16
CA THR A 29 -72.25 -1.99 46.04
C THR A 29 -73.25 -2.65 45.08
N ASP A 30 -72.66 -3.52 44.24
CA ASP A 30 -73.08 -4.83 43.75
C ASP A 30 -74.33 -4.96 42.85
N VAL A 31 -74.13 -5.47 41.64
CA VAL A 31 -74.37 -6.89 41.28
C VAL A 31 -73.74 -7.19 39.91
N ILE A 32 -73.36 -8.46 39.69
CA ILE A 32 -72.81 -9.00 38.44
C ILE A 32 -73.98 -9.44 37.55
N GLU A 33 -73.93 -9.12 36.25
CA GLU A 33 -74.57 -9.93 35.21
C GLU A 33 -73.63 -9.96 33.99
N ILE A 34 -73.47 -11.16 33.44
CA ILE A 34 -72.72 -11.48 32.22
C ILE A 34 -73.79 -11.89 31.22
N ASP A 35 -73.72 -11.39 30.00
CA ASP A 35 -74.20 -12.11 28.82
C ASP A 35 -73.17 -11.91 27.71
N ASP A 36 -72.80 -13.02 27.09
CA ASP A 36 -71.96 -13.11 25.90
C ASP A 36 -72.81 -12.79 24.65
N ASP A 37 -72.21 -12.26 23.60
CA ASP A 37 -72.65 -12.49 22.21
C ASP A 37 -71.44 -12.30 21.27
N ASP A 38 -71.34 -13.19 20.28
CA ASP A 38 -70.22 -13.36 19.35
C ASP A 38 -70.23 -12.34 18.17
N ASP A 39 -69.32 -12.58 17.21
CA ASP A 39 -69.26 -12.09 15.81
C ASP A 39 -68.29 -10.93 15.47
N GLU A 40 -67.04 -11.31 15.15
CA GLU A 40 -66.38 -10.87 13.91
C GLU A 40 -67.22 -11.39 12.70
N PRO A 41 -67.30 -10.73 11.51
CA PRO A 41 -66.08 -10.38 10.76
C PRO A 41 -66.14 -9.26 9.67
N MET A 42 -64.94 -8.95 9.13
CA MET A 42 -64.60 -8.62 7.72
C MET A 42 -65.09 -7.33 7.00
N ASP A 43 -64.18 -6.87 6.12
CA ASP A 43 -64.29 -6.07 4.88
C ASP A 43 -64.93 -4.66 4.88
N GLU A 44 -64.18 -3.67 4.38
CA GLU A 44 -64.30 -3.26 2.96
C GLU A 44 -63.14 -2.33 2.52
N GLU A 45 -62.84 -2.37 1.22
CA GLU A 45 -61.78 -1.63 0.53
C GLU A 45 -62.24 -0.21 0.11
N GLU A 46 -61.31 0.70 -0.16
CA GLU A 46 -61.24 1.54 -1.38
C GLU A 46 -60.33 2.79 -1.18
N ASP A 47 -59.23 2.79 -1.93
CA ASP A 47 -58.67 3.88 -2.74
C ASP A 47 -59.02 5.36 -2.44
N ASN A 48 -57.98 6.20 -2.41
CA ASN A 48 -57.67 7.09 -3.55
C ASN A 48 -56.42 7.94 -3.27
N GLU A 49 -55.36 7.76 -4.08
CA GLU A 49 -54.36 8.81 -4.30
C GLU A 49 -54.91 9.89 -5.24
N PRO A 50 -54.28 11.07 -5.28
CA PRO A 50 -54.04 11.69 -6.58
C PRO A 50 -52.57 12.04 -6.80
N ASN A 51 -52.04 11.55 -7.92
CA ASN A 51 -50.81 12.01 -8.57
C ASN A 51 -50.85 13.51 -8.92
N ASP A 52 -49.67 14.13 -9.02
CA ASP A 52 -49.18 14.72 -10.28
C ASP A 52 -47.92 15.57 -10.06
N HIS A 53 -46.77 15.14 -10.59
CA HIS A 53 -45.79 16.04 -11.23
C HIS A 53 -44.96 15.28 -12.30
N PRO A 54 -44.86 15.78 -13.55
CA PRO A 54 -44.32 15.01 -14.69
C PRO A 54 -42.94 15.45 -15.23
N GLY A 55 -42.35 14.59 -16.07
CA GLY A 55 -41.35 14.92 -17.11
C GLY A 55 -39.89 14.76 -16.67
N ASP A 56 -39.12 13.72 -17.02
CA ASP A 56 -38.81 13.04 -18.30
C ASP A 56 -37.56 13.59 -19.03
N MET A 57 -36.60 12.69 -19.25
CA MET A 57 -35.79 12.44 -20.46
C MET A 57 -34.83 11.29 -20.08
N GLU A 58 -35.21 10.05 -20.38
CA GLU A 58 -34.86 9.31 -21.61
C GLU A 58 -33.63 8.40 -21.37
N GLU A 59 -33.91 7.12 -21.09
CA GLU A 59 -32.95 6.00 -21.11
C GLU A 59 -33.14 5.24 -22.44
N GLU A 60 -32.05 4.77 -23.06
CA GLU A 60 -32.10 3.89 -24.23
C GLU A 60 -31.95 2.43 -23.78
N GLU A 61 -32.90 1.59 -24.17
CA GLU A 61 -32.92 0.14 -23.93
C GLU A 61 -32.16 -0.61 -25.05
N GLU A 62 -31.28 -1.56 -24.72
CA GLU A 62 -30.91 -2.66 -25.64
C GLU A 62 -30.84 -3.99 -24.85
N GLU A 63 -31.98 -4.69 -24.89
CA GLU A 63 -32.21 -6.15 -25.01
C GLU A 63 -31.24 -7.15 -24.34
N GLU A 64 -31.77 -7.94 -23.40
CA GLU A 64 -31.19 -9.21 -22.93
C GLU A 64 -31.59 -10.36 -23.89
N GLU A 65 -30.62 -11.12 -24.39
CA GLU A 65 -30.86 -12.40 -25.09
C GLU A 65 -30.46 -13.60 -24.20
N GLU A 66 -31.43 -14.46 -23.88
CA GLU A 66 -31.23 -15.78 -23.27
C GLU A 66 -31.14 -16.86 -24.36
N GLU A 67 -30.06 -17.66 -24.39
CA GLU A 67 -30.03 -19.00 -25.01
C GLU A 67 -29.18 -19.90 -24.09
N GLU A 68 -29.82 -20.70 -23.24
CA GLU A 68 -30.26 -22.10 -23.45
C GLU A 68 -29.13 -23.16 -23.29
N GLU A 69 -29.33 -24.05 -22.31
CA GLU A 69 -28.49 -25.21 -22.02
C GLU A 69 -28.95 -26.43 -22.86
N GLU A 70 -28.05 -27.14 -23.53
CA GLU A 70 -28.32 -28.50 -24.04
C GLU A 70 -27.33 -29.54 -23.48
N GLU A 71 -27.88 -30.67 -23.03
CA GLU A 71 -27.19 -31.80 -22.39
C GLU A 71 -26.84 -32.95 -23.37
N GLU A 72 -25.70 -33.58 -23.07
CA GLU A 72 -25.31 -35.00 -23.30
C GLU A 72 -25.30 -35.69 -24.69
N GLY A 73 -24.26 -36.52 -24.87
CA GLY A 73 -24.08 -37.45 -26.00
C GLY A 73 -22.83 -38.33 -25.87
N ASP A 74 -23.00 -39.51 -25.24
CA ASP A 74 -21.95 -40.49 -24.86
C ASP A 74 -21.33 -41.32 -26.02
N TYR A 75 -20.26 -42.05 -25.68
CA TYR A 75 -19.67 -43.28 -26.26
C TYR A 75 -18.29 -43.18 -26.95
N GLY A 76 -17.28 -43.83 -26.34
CA GLY A 76 -15.98 -44.10 -26.97
C GLY A 76 -14.84 -44.59 -26.07
N ASP A 77 -15.06 -45.69 -25.34
CA ASP A 77 -14.04 -46.39 -24.53
C ASP A 77 -12.84 -46.90 -25.35
N GLU A 78 -11.64 -46.99 -24.75
CA GLU A 78 -10.82 -48.23 -24.70
C GLU A 78 -9.49 -48.06 -23.90
N GLU A 79 -9.49 -48.73 -22.73
CA GLU A 79 -8.36 -49.43 -22.06
C GLU A 79 -7.07 -48.67 -21.62
N ASP A 80 -7.03 -48.33 -20.32
CA ASP A 80 -5.80 -48.44 -19.51
C ASP A 80 -5.72 -49.84 -18.87
N GLY A 81 -4.52 -50.42 -18.77
CA GLY A 81 -4.34 -51.87 -18.84
C GLY A 81 -3.12 -52.45 -18.11
N SER A 82 -3.06 -52.27 -16.79
CA SER A 82 -2.33 -53.13 -15.82
C SER A 82 -0.78 -53.13 -15.80
N GLU A 83 -0.28 -52.59 -14.68
CA GLU A 83 0.52 -53.33 -13.67
C GLU A 83 1.74 -54.21 -14.02
N ASN A 84 2.79 -53.89 -13.25
CA ASN A 84 3.56 -54.79 -12.37
C ASN A 84 4.88 -55.47 -12.81
N ASN A 85 5.91 -55.00 -12.11
CA ASN A 85 6.90 -55.77 -11.34
C ASN A 85 7.90 -56.70 -12.04
N SER A 86 9.17 -56.36 -11.80
CA SER A 86 10.17 -57.16 -11.04
C SER A 86 11.55 -57.10 -11.72
N ALA A 87 12.68 -57.22 -11.04
CA ALA A 87 13.08 -57.01 -9.64
C ALA A 87 14.63 -57.09 -9.62
N GLU A 88 15.23 -57.10 -8.43
CA GLU A 88 16.63 -57.49 -8.16
C GLU A 88 17.77 -56.54 -8.63
N ASP A 89 18.92 -56.49 -7.95
CA ASP A 89 19.16 -56.44 -6.49
C ASP A 89 20.59 -55.92 -6.21
N SER A 90 20.81 -55.41 -5.00
CA SER A 90 22.04 -55.53 -4.19
C SER A 90 23.43 -55.46 -4.84
N ASN A 91 24.20 -54.42 -4.48
CA ASN A 91 25.29 -54.48 -3.47
C ASN A 91 26.08 -53.14 -3.42
N ARG A 92 26.12 -52.44 -2.25
CA ARG A 92 27.19 -52.49 -1.21
C ARG A 92 28.34 -51.51 -1.52
N SER A 93 28.95 -50.69 -0.64
CA SER A 93 29.17 -50.67 0.82
C SER A 93 29.56 -49.23 1.25
N GLU A 94 29.56 -48.77 2.52
CA GLU A 94 29.00 -49.20 3.82
C GLU A 94 29.04 -47.99 4.81
N SER A 95 28.48 -48.16 6.02
CA SER A 95 28.32 -47.33 7.25
C SER A 95 29.57 -46.60 7.85
N PRO A 96 29.51 -45.82 8.99
CA PRO A 96 28.54 -45.91 10.10
C PRO A 96 28.13 -44.64 10.92
N LEU A 97 27.00 -44.78 11.65
CA LEU A 97 26.95 -44.71 13.13
C LEU A 97 25.57 -45.19 13.66
N GLU A 98 25.57 -46.14 14.60
CA GLU A 98 24.37 -46.75 15.19
C GLU A 98 23.99 -46.10 16.54
N LEU A 99 22.69 -46.04 16.86
CA LEU A 99 22.16 -46.19 18.23
C LEU A 99 20.79 -46.91 18.19
N SER A 100 20.55 -47.79 19.17
CA SER A 100 19.50 -48.84 19.15
C SER A 100 18.15 -48.42 19.78
N PRO A 101 17.04 -49.13 19.49
CA PRO A 101 15.69 -48.80 19.98
C PRO A 101 15.21 -49.62 21.21
N PRO A 102 14.22 -49.11 21.97
CA PRO A 102 13.30 -49.88 22.82
C PRO A 102 11.84 -49.86 22.27
N PRO A 103 10.88 -50.63 22.83
CA PRO A 103 10.00 -51.45 21.99
C PRO A 103 8.53 -51.02 21.85
N THR A 104 7.86 -51.66 20.90
CA THR A 104 6.41 -51.63 20.63
C THR A 104 5.52 -51.89 21.84
N GLU A 105 4.50 -51.04 22.01
CA GLU A 105 3.17 -51.45 22.47
C GLU A 105 2.11 -50.98 21.46
N GLN A 106 1.12 -51.82 21.19
CA GLN A 106 -0.02 -51.49 20.33
C GLN A 106 -1.07 -50.73 21.15
N ASN A 107 -1.54 -49.59 20.65
CA ASN A 107 -2.92 -49.15 20.86
C ASN A 107 -3.33 -48.23 19.70
N GLY A 108 -4.50 -48.49 19.12
CA GLY A 108 -4.97 -47.80 17.93
C GLY A 108 -5.55 -46.43 18.24
N VAL A 109 -4.90 -45.38 17.73
CA VAL A 109 -5.55 -44.13 17.32
C VAL A 109 -5.01 -43.81 15.94
N THR A 110 -5.89 -43.61 14.97
CA THR A 110 -5.52 -43.09 13.65
C THR A 110 -5.20 -41.60 13.77
N GLU A 111 -3.95 -41.28 14.09
CA GLU A 111 -3.44 -39.92 13.90
C GLU A 111 -3.37 -39.64 12.40
N ALA A 112 -4.35 -38.88 11.90
CA ALA A 112 -4.22 -38.23 10.62
C ALA A 112 -3.00 -37.31 10.66
N THR A 113 -2.12 -37.42 9.66
CA THR A 113 -1.08 -36.41 9.43
C THR A 113 -1.76 -35.04 9.33
N PRO A 114 -1.35 -34.01 10.08
CA PRO A 114 -2.02 -32.72 10.01
C PRO A 114 -1.96 -32.18 8.58
N ASP A 115 -3.13 -31.86 8.01
CA ASP A 115 -3.32 -31.53 6.58
C ASP A 115 -2.42 -30.39 6.07
N LEU A 116 -1.88 -29.59 6.99
CA LEU A 116 -0.86 -28.55 6.77
C LEU A 116 0.39 -29.02 6.01
N PHE A 117 0.69 -30.34 5.99
CA PHE A 117 1.82 -30.92 5.25
C PHE A 117 1.45 -31.43 3.85
N THR A 118 0.19 -31.32 3.44
CA THR A 118 -0.22 -31.57 2.05
C THR A 118 -0.18 -30.27 1.24
N SER A 119 0.11 -30.34 -0.05
CA SER A 119 0.06 -29.16 -0.94
C SER A 119 -1.35 -28.55 -1.00
N ALA A 120 -2.39 -29.37 -0.90
CA ALA A 120 -3.79 -28.95 -0.83
C ALA A 120 -4.09 -28.18 0.47
N GLY A 121 -3.78 -28.74 1.64
CA GLY A 121 -4.00 -28.06 2.93
C GLY A 121 -3.14 -26.80 3.10
N ALA A 122 -1.95 -26.76 2.51
CA ALA A 122 -1.15 -25.53 2.42
C ALA A 122 -1.81 -24.47 1.52
N GLN A 123 -2.37 -24.85 0.36
CA GLN A 123 -3.11 -23.93 -0.52
C GLN A 123 -4.41 -23.43 0.13
N GLU A 124 -5.13 -24.28 0.85
CA GLU A 124 -6.34 -23.91 1.58
C GLU A 124 -6.05 -22.94 2.74
N ALA A 125 -4.95 -23.16 3.48
CA ALA A 125 -4.46 -22.23 4.49
C ALA A 125 -3.94 -20.89 3.92
N LEU A 126 -3.44 -20.87 2.67
CA LEU A 126 -3.00 -19.66 1.99
C LEU A 126 -4.14 -18.85 1.34
N HIS A 127 -5.29 -19.47 1.09
CA HIS A 127 -6.42 -18.80 0.41
C HIS A 127 -6.94 -17.54 1.15
N PRO A 128 -7.07 -17.51 2.50
CA PRO A 128 -7.46 -16.30 3.23
C PRO A 128 -6.41 -15.18 3.13
N LEU A 129 -5.12 -15.54 3.16
CA LEU A 129 -4.02 -14.58 3.05
C LEU A 129 -3.98 -13.95 1.65
N ARG A 130 -4.17 -14.76 0.60
CA ARG A 130 -4.26 -14.27 -0.79
C ARG A 130 -5.44 -13.32 -0.97
N ARG A 131 -6.66 -13.68 -0.53
CA ARG A 131 -7.83 -12.77 -0.56
C ARG A 131 -7.59 -11.46 0.19
N THR A 132 -6.86 -11.51 1.30
CA THR A 132 -6.54 -10.30 2.09
C THR A 132 -5.53 -9.42 1.34
N ALA A 133 -4.50 -10.01 0.73
CA ALA A 133 -3.54 -9.28 -0.11
C ALA A 133 -4.24 -8.65 -1.33
N ASP A 134 -5.03 -9.42 -2.08
CA ASP A 134 -5.80 -8.94 -3.23
C ASP A 134 -6.73 -7.77 -2.85
N ARG A 135 -7.36 -7.83 -1.66
CA ARG A 135 -8.20 -6.74 -1.11
C ARG A 135 -7.39 -5.47 -0.84
N VAL A 136 -6.20 -5.59 -0.25
CA VAL A 136 -5.32 -4.45 0.05
C VAL A 136 -4.77 -3.82 -1.23
N THR A 137 -4.38 -4.63 -2.22
CA THR A 137 -3.93 -4.11 -3.52
C THR A 137 -5.03 -3.32 -4.22
N ARG A 138 -6.26 -3.85 -4.30
CA ARG A 138 -7.42 -3.13 -4.86
C ARG A 138 -7.74 -1.82 -4.14
N GLN A 139 -7.56 -1.77 -2.81
CA GLN A 139 -7.71 -0.52 -2.06
C GLN A 139 -6.62 0.50 -2.45
N ILE A 140 -5.37 0.08 -2.60
CA ILE A 140 -4.27 0.95 -3.04
C ILE A 140 -4.52 1.49 -4.46
N GLU A 141 -4.93 0.64 -5.39
CA GLU A 141 -5.34 1.01 -6.76
C GLU A 141 -6.47 2.04 -6.76
N ALA A 142 -7.54 1.81 -5.99
CA ALA A 142 -8.67 2.74 -5.89
C ALA A 142 -8.28 4.10 -5.27
N PHE A 143 -7.31 4.13 -4.36
CA PHE A 143 -6.74 5.38 -3.85
C PHE A 143 -5.94 6.13 -4.93
N ALA A 144 -5.13 5.41 -5.71
CA ALA A 144 -4.34 5.98 -6.80
C ALA A 144 -5.24 6.49 -7.95
N GLU A 145 -6.32 5.77 -8.29
CA GLU A 145 -7.26 6.19 -9.33
C GLU A 145 -7.95 7.52 -8.98
N LYS A 146 -8.47 7.65 -7.75
CA LYS A 146 -9.08 8.90 -7.28
C LYS A 146 -8.04 10.05 -7.23
N LEU A 147 -6.78 9.75 -6.93
CA LEU A 147 -5.68 10.71 -6.97
C LEU A 147 -5.31 11.17 -8.40
N ASP A 148 -5.26 10.26 -9.38
CA ASP A 148 -5.00 10.61 -10.79
C ASP A 148 -6.12 11.50 -11.35
N ARG A 149 -7.39 11.14 -11.09
CA ARG A 149 -8.55 12.00 -11.41
C ARG A 149 -8.37 13.40 -10.80
N PHE A 150 -7.99 13.51 -9.52
CA PHE A 150 -7.71 14.80 -8.88
C PHE A 150 -6.58 15.58 -9.54
N LYS A 151 -5.46 14.94 -9.91
CA LYS A 151 -4.32 15.55 -10.62
C LYS A 151 -4.77 16.19 -11.95
N GLN A 152 -5.62 15.50 -12.71
CA GLN A 152 -6.11 15.96 -14.02
C GLN A 152 -6.99 17.23 -13.94
N HIS A 153 -7.70 17.46 -12.83
CA HIS A 153 -8.54 18.65 -12.62
C HIS A 153 -7.75 19.97 -12.43
N GLY A 154 -6.41 19.98 -12.57
CA GLY A 154 -5.56 21.15 -12.30
C GLY A 154 -5.31 22.13 -13.45
N ASN A 155 -5.87 21.90 -14.63
CA ASN A 155 -5.49 22.62 -15.87
C ASN A 155 -6.50 23.68 -16.36
N ARG A 156 -7.36 24.24 -15.48
CA ARG A 156 -8.37 25.26 -15.87
C ARG A 156 -8.37 26.48 -14.94
N SER A 157 -8.73 27.63 -15.51
CA SER A 157 -8.33 28.96 -15.05
C SER A 157 -9.18 29.63 -13.95
N ASP A 158 -10.16 28.92 -13.36
CA ASP A 158 -10.93 29.38 -12.18
C ASP A 158 -10.40 28.72 -10.89
N GLU A 159 -9.06 28.70 -10.79
CA GLU A 159 -8.19 27.82 -10.01
C GLU A 159 -8.70 27.52 -8.58
N LYS A 160 -9.00 28.55 -7.77
CA LYS A 160 -9.12 28.38 -6.31
C LYS A 160 -10.43 27.77 -5.82
N LEU A 161 -11.54 27.92 -6.54
CA LEU A 161 -12.81 27.30 -6.11
C LEU A 161 -12.89 25.85 -6.57
N GLU A 162 -12.37 25.57 -7.76
CA GLU A 162 -12.30 24.23 -8.34
C GLU A 162 -11.35 23.33 -7.53
N ASP A 163 -10.19 23.85 -7.09
CA ASP A 163 -9.27 23.12 -6.19
C ASP A 163 -9.94 22.66 -4.88
N TYR A 164 -10.75 23.52 -4.26
CA TYR A 164 -11.48 23.18 -3.02
C TYR A 164 -12.58 22.14 -3.28
N ARG A 165 -13.25 22.20 -4.43
CA ARG A 165 -14.24 21.19 -4.84
C ARG A 165 -13.58 19.84 -5.13
N ALA A 166 -12.48 19.85 -5.89
CA ALA A 166 -11.73 18.65 -6.25
C ALA A 166 -11.12 17.98 -5.01
N ALA A 167 -10.57 18.76 -4.06
CA ALA A 167 -10.02 18.21 -2.81
C ALA A 167 -11.12 17.65 -1.89
N TYR A 168 -12.31 18.27 -1.86
CA TYR A 168 -13.46 17.73 -1.16
C TYR A 168 -13.93 16.41 -1.79
N GLN A 169 -14.06 16.34 -3.12
CA GLN A 169 -14.42 15.12 -3.85
C GLN A 169 -13.38 14.00 -3.63
N LEU A 170 -12.09 14.34 -3.62
CA LEU A 170 -11.00 13.41 -3.35
C LEU A 170 -11.11 12.81 -1.94
N ALA A 171 -11.20 13.66 -0.92
CA ALA A 171 -11.28 13.22 0.48
C ALA A 171 -12.58 12.45 0.78
N ARG A 172 -13.70 12.87 0.19
CA ARG A 172 -14.98 12.15 0.26
C ARG A 172 -14.87 10.78 -0.41
N GLY A 173 -14.19 10.71 -1.55
CA GLY A 173 -13.91 9.45 -2.24
C GLY A 173 -13.10 8.46 -1.40
N TYR A 174 -12.15 8.92 -0.56
CA TYR A 174 -11.45 8.04 0.37
C TYR A 174 -12.30 7.64 1.59
N GLN A 175 -13.17 8.54 2.07
CA GLN A 175 -14.16 8.21 3.09
C GLN A 175 -15.10 7.09 2.62
N GLU A 176 -15.62 7.19 1.39
CA GLU A 176 -16.49 6.19 0.77
C GLU A 176 -15.78 4.83 0.68
N LEU A 177 -14.52 4.78 0.22
CA LEU A 177 -13.74 3.52 0.19
C LEU A 177 -13.56 2.88 1.57
N ALA A 178 -13.34 3.68 2.63
CA ALA A 178 -13.23 3.17 4.00
C ALA A 178 -14.59 2.66 4.53
N GLN A 179 -15.68 3.34 4.16
CA GLN A 179 -17.04 2.93 4.55
C GLN A 179 -17.49 1.65 3.82
N ASP A 180 -17.21 1.55 2.51
CA ASP A 180 -17.45 0.34 1.71
C ASP A 180 -16.68 -0.86 2.27
N ALA A 181 -15.44 -0.64 2.74
CA ALA A 181 -14.64 -1.68 3.40
C ALA A 181 -15.26 -2.16 4.73
N ILE A 182 -15.78 -1.24 5.56
CA ILE A 182 -16.53 -1.57 6.80
C ILE A 182 -17.77 -2.40 6.46
N ASP A 183 -18.55 -1.97 5.48
CA ASP A 183 -19.80 -2.63 5.10
C ASP A 183 -19.55 -4.01 4.49
N ASN A 184 -18.47 -4.16 3.72
CA ASN A 184 -18.05 -5.46 3.18
C ASN A 184 -17.60 -6.44 4.29
N ILE A 185 -16.83 -5.98 5.29
CA ILE A 185 -16.45 -6.82 6.44
C ILE A 185 -17.69 -7.23 7.25
N ASN A 186 -18.63 -6.30 7.46
CA ASN A 186 -19.89 -6.59 8.14
C ASN A 186 -20.76 -7.60 7.37
N LYS A 187 -20.89 -7.44 6.04
CA LYS A 187 -21.57 -8.40 5.15
C LYS A 187 -20.91 -9.78 5.18
N GLU A 188 -19.58 -9.86 5.09
CA GLU A 188 -18.86 -11.12 5.22
C GLU A 188 -19.14 -11.82 6.56
N HIS A 189 -19.18 -11.07 7.66
CA HIS A 189 -19.48 -11.62 8.98
C HIS A 189 -20.93 -12.11 9.10
N THR A 190 -21.92 -11.35 8.59
CA THR A 190 -23.33 -11.82 8.60
C THR A 190 -23.51 -13.07 7.76
N VAL A 191 -22.86 -13.17 6.60
CA VAL A 191 -22.86 -14.39 5.77
C VAL A 191 -22.16 -15.57 6.46
N LYS A 192 -21.01 -15.34 7.12
CA LYS A 192 -20.32 -16.38 7.92
C LYS A 192 -21.23 -16.90 9.05
N ARG A 193 -21.92 -16.00 9.77
CA ARG A 193 -22.88 -16.36 10.83
C ARG A 193 -24.09 -17.13 10.27
N ALA A 194 -24.64 -16.71 9.13
CA ALA A 194 -25.75 -17.41 8.48
C ALA A 194 -25.38 -18.85 8.08
N LYS A 195 -24.16 -19.05 7.55
CA LYS A 195 -23.63 -20.38 7.18
C LYS A 195 -23.35 -21.31 8.36
N GLN A 196 -23.22 -20.79 9.59
CA GLN A 196 -22.97 -21.60 10.79
C GLN A 196 -24.25 -22.15 11.46
N GLY A 197 -25.44 -21.71 11.04
CA GLY A 197 -26.72 -22.29 11.43
C GLY A 197 -27.16 -22.03 12.88
N TYR A 198 -28.34 -22.57 13.23
CA TYR A 198 -29.06 -22.28 14.48
C TYR A 198 -28.34 -22.73 15.78
N GLY A 199 -27.27 -23.52 15.70
CA GLY A 199 -26.51 -23.99 16.86
C GLY A 199 -25.67 -22.91 17.58
N ALA A 200 -25.41 -21.78 16.91
CA ALA A 200 -24.54 -20.72 17.45
C ALA A 200 -25.21 -19.81 18.50
N ASN A 201 -26.52 -19.94 18.76
CA ASN A 201 -27.26 -19.02 19.65
C ASN A 201 -26.96 -19.17 21.16
N LEU A 202 -26.16 -20.17 21.57
CA LEU A 202 -25.77 -20.36 22.98
C LEU A 202 -24.37 -19.82 23.33
N ALA A 203 -23.58 -19.44 22.34
CA ALA A 203 -22.34 -18.70 22.55
C ALA A 203 -22.55 -17.27 22.04
N ASN A 204 -22.18 -16.27 22.84
CA ASN A 204 -22.04 -14.91 22.33
C ASN A 204 -20.93 -14.94 21.28
N GLY A 205 -21.31 -15.05 20.00
CA GLY A 205 -20.42 -15.03 18.85
C GLY A 205 -19.85 -13.63 18.64
N THR A 206 -18.94 -13.24 19.54
CA THR A 206 -18.11 -12.05 19.41
C THR A 206 -17.28 -12.16 18.13
N MET A 207 -17.19 -11.06 17.38
CA MET A 207 -16.25 -10.92 16.26
C MET A 207 -14.85 -11.36 16.70
N ASP A 208 -14.08 -11.97 15.79
CA ASP A 208 -12.67 -12.24 16.04
C ASP A 208 -11.94 -10.92 16.36
N THR A 209 -11.06 -10.93 17.36
CA THR A 209 -10.45 -9.70 17.90
C THR A 209 -9.72 -8.91 16.81
N LYS A 210 -9.05 -9.62 15.90
CA LYS A 210 -8.38 -9.04 14.74
C LYS A 210 -9.35 -8.34 13.77
N THR A 211 -10.54 -8.91 13.56
CA THR A 211 -11.58 -8.26 12.72
C THR A 211 -12.21 -7.05 13.41
N GLN A 212 -12.32 -7.07 14.74
CA GLN A 212 -12.76 -5.91 15.53
C GLN A 212 -11.72 -4.78 15.50
N GLU A 213 -10.42 -5.10 15.59
CA GLU A 213 -9.32 -4.14 15.42
C GLU A 213 -9.29 -3.55 14.00
N GLU A 214 -9.51 -4.36 12.95
CA GLU A 214 -9.59 -3.88 11.56
C GLU A 214 -10.79 -2.94 11.37
N LEU A 215 -11.97 -3.28 11.89
CA LEU A 215 -13.14 -2.41 11.87
C LEU A 215 -12.90 -1.08 12.59
N GLN A 216 -12.25 -1.11 13.76
CA GLN A 216 -11.90 0.12 14.50
C GLN A 216 -10.90 1.00 13.72
N ARG A 217 -9.90 0.41 13.04
CA ARG A 217 -8.97 1.14 12.17
C ARG A 217 -9.69 1.82 11.00
N LEU A 218 -10.56 1.09 10.31
CA LEU A 218 -11.34 1.64 9.19
C LEU A 218 -12.32 2.73 9.64
N GLN A 219 -12.95 2.58 10.81
CA GLN A 219 -13.79 3.63 11.41
C GLN A 219 -12.99 4.90 11.72
N LEU A 220 -11.77 4.76 12.26
CA LEU A 220 -10.87 5.89 12.48
C LEU A 220 -10.41 6.53 11.17
N GLU A 221 -10.18 5.76 10.10
CA GLU A 221 -9.89 6.30 8.77
C GLU A 221 -11.08 7.08 8.20
N ALA A 222 -12.28 6.47 8.12
CA ALA A 222 -13.49 7.12 7.63
C ALA A 222 -13.79 8.41 8.40
N SER A 223 -13.64 8.37 9.73
CA SER A 223 -13.76 9.54 10.62
C SER A 223 -12.72 10.62 10.31
N THR A 224 -11.47 10.25 10.01
CA THR A 224 -10.40 11.21 9.63
C THR A 224 -10.71 11.90 8.30
N TRP A 225 -11.17 11.15 7.30
CA TRP A 225 -11.57 11.73 6.01
C TRP A 225 -12.83 12.59 6.13
N GLN A 226 -13.82 12.19 6.91
CA GLN A 226 -15.02 12.99 7.20
C GLN A 226 -14.66 14.33 7.86
N LEU A 227 -13.75 14.33 8.84
CA LEU A 227 -13.23 15.55 9.47
C LEU A 227 -12.53 16.46 8.45
N PHE A 228 -11.67 15.90 7.59
CA PHE A 228 -10.97 16.68 6.57
C PHE A 228 -11.95 17.28 5.54
N CYS A 229 -12.93 16.52 5.05
CA CYS A 229 -14.01 17.00 4.17
C CYS A 229 -14.80 18.15 4.79
N ASN A 230 -15.19 17.99 6.06
CA ASN A 230 -15.90 18.99 6.84
C ASN A 230 -15.11 20.30 6.92
N ILE A 231 -13.81 20.21 7.20
CA ILE A 231 -12.88 21.33 7.30
C ILE A 231 -12.62 22.03 5.93
N ILE A 232 -12.55 21.28 4.82
CA ILE A 232 -12.45 21.84 3.47
C ILE A 232 -13.73 22.62 3.10
N SER A 233 -14.91 22.06 3.40
CA SER A 233 -16.21 22.67 3.04
C SER A 233 -16.45 24.06 3.65
N ILE A 234 -15.83 24.35 4.80
CA ILE A 234 -15.90 25.65 5.47
C ILE A 234 -14.76 26.60 5.09
N ALA A 235 -13.60 26.08 4.67
CA ALA A 235 -12.40 26.86 4.39
C ALA A 235 -12.43 27.65 3.06
N ASN A 236 -13.53 27.59 2.31
CA ASN A 236 -13.72 28.28 1.04
C ASN A 236 -13.41 29.79 1.13
N PRO A 237 -12.50 30.33 0.27
CA PRO A 237 -12.10 31.75 0.27
C PRO A 237 -13.27 32.76 0.21
N PHE A 238 -14.36 32.44 -0.49
CA PHE A 238 -15.55 33.29 -0.59
C PHE A 238 -16.24 33.48 0.77
N ARG A 239 -16.24 32.45 1.63
CA ARG A 239 -16.81 32.54 2.98
C ARG A 239 -15.96 33.49 3.86
N ALA A 240 -14.64 33.45 3.72
CA ALA A 240 -13.73 34.34 4.45
C ALA A 240 -13.89 35.82 4.02
N ALA A 241 -14.12 36.09 2.73
CA ALA A 241 -14.42 37.43 2.23
C ALA A 241 -15.76 37.96 2.79
N ASN A 242 -16.84 37.18 2.62
CA ASN A 242 -18.17 37.53 3.10
C ASN A 242 -18.21 37.72 4.63
N CYS A 243 -17.42 36.95 5.38
CA CYS A 243 -17.32 37.07 6.83
C CYS A 243 -16.84 38.48 7.27
N LYS A 244 -15.89 39.09 6.56
CA LYS A 244 -15.39 40.44 6.88
C LYS A 244 -16.44 41.52 6.63
N GLU A 245 -17.18 41.42 5.53
CA GLU A 245 -18.30 42.33 5.23
C GLU A 245 -19.42 42.18 6.27
N ARG A 246 -19.72 40.93 6.66
CA ARG A 246 -20.71 40.63 7.69
C ARG A 246 -20.27 41.13 9.07
N GLN A 247 -18.99 41.02 9.45
CA GLN A 247 -18.49 41.61 10.71
C GLN A 247 -18.73 43.12 10.78
N ALA A 248 -18.56 43.84 9.67
CA ALA A 248 -18.85 45.28 9.58
C ALA A 248 -20.36 45.61 9.70
N THR A 249 -21.25 44.70 9.29
CA THR A 249 -22.70 44.93 9.23
C THR A 249 -23.53 44.15 10.27
N ALA A 250 -22.89 43.28 11.06
CA ALA A 250 -23.50 42.33 11.99
C ALA A 250 -24.55 42.97 12.91
N PHE A 251 -24.15 44.02 13.61
CA PHE A 251 -25.00 44.71 14.56
C PHE A 251 -25.97 45.70 13.92
N GLN A 252 -25.83 46.04 12.64
CA GLN A 252 -26.78 46.93 11.93
C GLN A 252 -28.11 46.21 11.66
N LYS A 253 -28.06 44.92 11.34
CA LYS A 253 -29.24 44.08 11.09
C LYS A 253 -29.95 43.63 12.37
N LEU A 254 -29.31 43.79 13.54
CA LEU A 254 -29.82 43.32 14.83
C LEU A 254 -30.34 44.46 15.72
N HIS A 255 -31.48 44.22 16.36
CA HIS A 255 -32.16 45.15 17.26
C HIS A 255 -32.60 44.48 18.57
N ARG A 256 -33.08 45.27 19.54
CA ARG A 256 -33.47 44.77 20.89
C ARG A 256 -34.45 43.61 20.85
N TYR A 257 -35.40 43.63 19.90
CA TYR A 257 -36.45 42.63 19.72
C TYR A 257 -36.04 41.47 18.80
N SER A 258 -34.78 41.38 18.38
CA SER A 258 -34.32 40.27 17.54
C SER A 258 -34.42 38.97 18.31
N THR A 259 -34.80 37.90 17.60
CA THR A 259 -34.88 36.56 18.19
C THR A 259 -33.49 36.02 18.49
N ASP A 260 -33.36 35.11 19.46
CA ASP A 260 -32.06 34.50 19.77
C ASP A 260 -31.49 33.73 18.58
N ARG A 261 -32.38 33.22 17.72
CA ARG A 261 -32.06 32.57 16.44
C ARG A 261 -31.48 33.53 15.41
N GLU A 262 -32.05 34.72 15.22
CA GLU A 262 -31.48 35.76 14.36
C GLU A 262 -30.08 36.18 14.86
N VAL A 263 -29.93 36.35 16.17
CA VAL A 263 -28.65 36.71 16.80
C VAL A 263 -27.62 35.58 16.61
N TRP A 264 -28.02 34.32 16.76
CA TRP A 264 -27.17 33.14 16.51
C TRP A 264 -26.75 33.01 15.06
N GLU A 265 -27.67 33.18 14.10
CA GLU A 265 -27.35 33.10 12.68
C GLU A 265 -26.42 34.24 12.24
N GLN A 266 -26.57 35.45 12.78
CA GLN A 266 -25.59 36.53 12.57
C GLN A 266 -24.23 36.23 13.24
N PHE A 267 -24.19 35.56 14.38
CA PHE A 267 -22.94 35.12 15.01
C PHE A 267 -22.19 34.13 14.11
N LEU A 268 -22.85 33.07 13.62
CA LEU A 268 -22.23 32.10 12.70
C LEU A 268 -21.81 32.72 11.37
N ASP A 269 -22.58 33.69 10.87
CA ASP A 269 -22.26 34.44 9.67
C ASP A 269 -21.03 35.37 9.83
N THR A 270 -20.55 35.62 11.06
CA THR A 270 -19.52 36.63 11.39
C THR A 270 -18.29 36.09 12.15
N ASP A 271 -18.34 34.85 12.63
CA ASP A 271 -17.23 34.20 13.33
C ASP A 271 -16.88 32.85 12.67
N PRO A 272 -15.85 32.78 11.81
CA PRO A 272 -15.54 31.59 11.03
C PRO A 272 -14.96 30.47 11.89
N TYR A 273 -14.29 30.82 13.00
CA TYR A 273 -13.74 29.84 13.94
C TYR A 273 -14.86 29.22 14.80
N ALA A 274 -15.92 29.97 15.13
CA ALA A 274 -17.09 29.39 15.77
C ALA A 274 -17.82 28.37 14.87
N VAL A 275 -17.91 28.64 13.56
CA VAL A 275 -18.43 27.68 12.58
C VAL A 275 -17.55 26.43 12.49
N GLU A 276 -16.23 26.60 12.51
CA GLU A 276 -15.27 25.48 12.55
C GLU A 276 -15.48 24.61 13.79
N CYS A 277 -15.54 25.20 14.99
CA CYS A 277 -15.80 24.47 16.23
C CYS A 277 -17.14 23.72 16.21
N LEU A 278 -18.20 24.30 15.65
CA LEU A 278 -19.51 23.63 15.50
C LEU A 278 -19.46 22.46 14.51
N VAL A 279 -18.71 22.59 13.41
CA VAL A 279 -18.52 21.51 12.44
C VAL A 279 -17.68 20.38 13.04
N VAL A 280 -16.70 20.69 13.88
CA VAL A 280 -15.98 19.69 14.69
C VAL A 280 -16.90 19.02 15.71
N LEU A 281 -17.81 19.76 16.35
CA LEU A 281 -18.82 19.16 17.25
C LEU A 281 -19.74 18.20 16.50
N LYS A 282 -20.21 18.52 15.28
CA LYS A 282 -21.02 17.59 14.47
C LYS A 282 -20.27 16.33 14.08
N TRP A 283 -18.97 16.43 13.81
CA TRP A 283 -18.12 15.27 13.57
C TRP A 283 -17.96 14.39 14.84
N LEU A 284 -17.79 15.00 16.02
CA LEU A 284 -17.74 14.29 17.30
C LEU A 284 -19.09 13.66 17.68
N GLU A 285 -20.21 14.29 17.31
CA GLU A 285 -21.57 13.75 17.47
C GLU A 285 -21.79 12.54 16.55
N TRP A 286 -21.29 12.59 15.31
CA TRP A 286 -21.30 11.45 14.39
C TRP A 286 -20.45 10.27 14.90
N ASN A 287 -19.21 10.52 15.38
CA ASN A 287 -18.40 9.49 16.04
C ASN A 287 -19.15 8.89 17.25
N ALA A 288 -19.83 9.71 18.06
CA ALA A 288 -20.58 9.27 19.23
C ALA A 288 -21.81 8.41 18.90
N GLN A 289 -22.34 8.46 17.68
CA GLN A 289 -23.41 7.55 17.23
C GLN A 289 -22.87 6.14 16.92
N VAL A 290 -21.60 6.02 16.52
CA VAL A 290 -20.96 4.75 16.15
C VAL A 290 -20.34 4.03 17.37
N SER A 291 -19.71 4.77 18.28
CA SER A 291 -18.82 4.20 19.31
C SER A 291 -19.44 3.87 20.68
N PHE A 292 -20.69 4.25 20.96
CA PHE A 292 -21.23 4.27 22.34
C PHE A 292 -21.69 2.92 22.93
N ARG A 293 -21.27 1.77 22.37
CA ARG A 293 -21.71 0.43 22.82
C ARG A 293 -21.42 0.17 24.30
N ASP A 294 -20.21 0.48 24.76
CA ASP A 294 -19.76 0.29 26.14
C ASP A 294 -20.58 1.12 27.16
N MET A 295 -21.04 2.30 26.75
CA MET A 295 -21.90 3.15 27.57
C MET A 295 -23.32 2.59 27.68
N ASP A 296 -23.83 1.93 26.63
CA ASP A 296 -25.15 1.30 26.65
C ASP A 296 -25.17 0.02 27.50
N GLU A 297 -24.08 -0.74 27.50
CA GLU A 297 -23.91 -1.86 28.44
C GLU A 297 -23.93 -1.39 29.90
N LEU A 298 -23.21 -0.32 30.23
CA LEU A 298 -23.20 0.25 31.59
C LEU A 298 -24.53 0.93 31.97
N ILE A 299 -25.25 1.55 31.04
CA ILE A 299 -26.63 2.03 31.28
C ILE A 299 -27.54 0.84 31.60
N SER A 300 -27.49 -0.23 30.79
CA SER A 300 -28.29 -1.44 31.00
C SER A 300 -27.94 -2.13 32.33
N GLU A 301 -26.68 -2.15 32.75
CA GLU A 301 -26.26 -2.68 34.05
C GLU A 301 -26.89 -1.86 35.19
N LEU A 302 -26.79 -0.52 35.13
CA LEU A 302 -27.37 0.38 36.14
C LEU A 302 -28.91 0.29 36.18
N GLU A 303 -29.58 0.15 35.04
CA GLU A 303 -31.03 -0.08 34.99
C GLU A 303 -31.42 -1.44 35.59
N SER A 304 -30.60 -2.48 35.41
CA SER A 304 -30.81 -3.78 36.06
C SER A 304 -30.64 -3.70 37.59
N GLN A 305 -29.62 -2.99 38.07
CA GLN A 305 -29.36 -2.75 39.50
C GLN A 305 -30.43 -1.87 40.18
N ALA A 306 -31.22 -1.13 39.40
CA ALA A 306 -32.39 -0.43 39.93
C ALA A 306 -33.56 -1.37 40.27
N GLU A 307 -33.56 -2.63 39.77
CA GLU A 307 -34.58 -3.67 40.00
C GLU A 307 -36.04 -3.28 39.69
N ARG A 308 -36.24 -2.33 38.77
CA ARG A 308 -37.53 -1.67 38.54
C ARG A 308 -38.54 -2.43 37.67
N GLY A 309 -38.11 -3.48 36.98
CA GLY A 309 -38.90 -4.18 35.97
C GLY A 309 -39.13 -3.35 34.69
N GLN A 310 -39.41 -4.03 33.58
CA GLN A 310 -39.77 -3.38 32.32
C GLN A 310 -41.25 -2.97 32.36
N GLY A 311 -41.55 -1.67 32.20
CA GLY A 311 -42.93 -1.18 32.03
C GLY A 311 -43.19 0.26 32.48
N SER A 312 -44.31 0.83 32.04
CA SER A 312 -44.70 2.24 32.19
C SER A 312 -45.09 2.69 33.62
N TRP A 313 -44.77 1.89 34.65
CA TRP A 313 -45.22 2.10 36.03
C TRP A 313 -44.08 2.35 37.02
N SER A 314 -42.81 2.30 36.58
CA SER A 314 -41.62 2.31 37.43
C SER A 314 -40.81 3.63 37.41
N PHE A 315 -41.48 4.77 37.16
CA PHE A 315 -40.85 6.08 36.97
C PHE A 315 -40.64 6.91 38.25
N SER A 316 -39.66 7.83 38.20
CA SER A 316 -39.20 8.70 39.30
C SER A 316 -38.71 7.93 40.55
N TRP A 317 -38.57 8.54 41.74
CA TRP A 317 -37.97 7.89 42.93
C TRP A 317 -38.93 6.91 43.62
N LEU A 318 -39.19 5.76 42.99
CA LEU A 318 -40.17 4.75 43.41
C LEU A 318 -39.92 4.25 44.84
N TYR A 319 -38.72 3.76 45.16
CA TYR A 319 -38.45 3.14 46.46
C TYR A 319 -38.41 4.18 47.60
N THR A 320 -37.92 5.38 47.32
CA THR A 320 -37.93 6.52 48.25
C THR A 320 -39.37 6.96 48.54
N LYS A 321 -40.21 7.05 47.50
CA LYS A 321 -41.66 7.32 47.61
C LYS A 321 -42.38 6.26 48.43
N GLU A 322 -42.07 4.98 48.25
CA GLU A 322 -42.61 3.89 49.07
C GLU A 322 -42.16 3.97 50.53
N THR A 323 -40.89 4.30 50.77
CA THR A 323 -40.32 4.48 52.12
C THR A 323 -41.03 5.63 52.85
N ILE A 324 -41.16 6.80 52.20
CA ILE A 324 -41.90 7.96 52.73
C ILE A 324 -43.36 7.59 53.01
N LYS A 325 -44.05 6.90 52.09
CA LYS A 325 -45.42 6.41 52.30
C LYS A 325 -45.51 5.40 53.45
N GLY A 326 -44.50 4.54 53.64
CA GLY A 326 -44.37 3.64 54.78
C GLY A 326 -44.34 4.40 56.10
N HIS A 327 -43.42 5.36 56.25
CA HIS A 327 -43.31 6.18 57.45
C HIS A 327 -44.56 7.03 57.73
N LYS A 328 -45.22 7.58 56.70
CA LYS A 328 -46.50 8.28 56.87
C LYS A 328 -47.62 7.36 57.38
N ARG A 329 -47.70 6.12 56.86
CA ARG A 329 -48.66 5.10 57.34
C ARG A 329 -48.39 4.72 58.81
N LEU A 330 -47.13 4.44 59.16
CA LEU A 330 -46.71 4.11 60.53
C LEU A 330 -47.01 5.23 61.55
N ARG A 331 -46.97 6.49 61.12
CA ARG A 331 -47.25 7.67 61.96
C ARG A 331 -48.69 8.16 61.89
N ALA A 332 -49.56 7.52 61.09
CA ALA A 332 -50.89 8.02 60.73
C ALA A 332 -50.89 9.51 60.30
N TRP A 333 -49.83 9.95 59.60
CA TRP A 333 -49.54 11.37 59.37
C TRP A 333 -50.01 11.81 57.97
N PRO A 334 -51.11 12.59 57.86
CA PRO A 334 -51.68 12.95 56.56
C PRO A 334 -50.93 14.11 55.87
N GLN A 335 -50.17 14.90 56.62
CA GLN A 335 -49.47 16.09 56.11
C GLN A 335 -48.16 15.71 55.39
N PRO A 336 -47.50 16.65 54.68
CA PRO A 336 -46.09 16.52 54.32
C PRO A 336 -45.22 16.18 55.55
N LEU A 337 -44.08 15.53 55.30
CA LEU A 337 -43.04 15.36 56.33
C LEU A 337 -42.15 16.60 56.28
N GLU A 338 -41.95 17.26 57.41
CA GLU A 338 -41.15 18.49 57.47
C GLU A 338 -39.65 18.17 57.39
N PRO A 339 -38.88 18.77 56.45
CA PRO A 339 -37.47 18.43 56.26
C PRO A 339 -36.56 18.70 57.46
N ASN A 340 -36.95 19.66 58.31
CA ASN A 340 -36.16 20.15 59.44
C ASN A 340 -36.52 19.51 60.79
N ASP A 341 -37.47 18.57 60.83
CA ASP A 341 -37.86 17.88 62.07
C ASP A 341 -36.84 16.80 62.43
N THR A 342 -36.14 16.99 63.56
CA THR A 342 -35.11 16.07 64.06
C THR A 342 -35.65 14.68 64.37
N GLY A 343 -36.94 14.53 64.72
CA GLY A 343 -37.60 13.25 64.93
C GLY A 343 -37.94 12.53 63.62
N ILE A 344 -38.05 13.26 62.51
CA ILE A 344 -38.23 12.67 61.17
C ILE A 344 -36.87 12.26 60.61
N THR A 345 -35.87 13.15 60.63
CA THR A 345 -34.54 12.89 60.05
C THR A 345 -33.78 11.76 60.75
N ALA A 346 -33.99 11.55 62.04
CA ALA A 346 -33.42 10.40 62.78
C ALA A 346 -34.14 9.06 62.54
N SER A 347 -35.24 9.05 61.77
CA SER A 347 -36.12 7.88 61.60
C SER A 347 -36.31 7.44 60.15
N LEU A 348 -36.32 8.39 59.21
CA LEU A 348 -36.51 8.15 57.79
C LEU A 348 -35.12 7.91 57.18
N LEU A 349 -34.60 6.71 57.37
CA LEU A 349 -33.22 6.35 57.04
C LEU A 349 -33.14 5.42 55.82
N LYS A 350 -32.03 5.50 55.09
CA LYS A 350 -31.67 4.61 53.99
C LYS A 350 -31.51 3.19 54.52
N SER A 351 -32.08 2.21 53.82
CA SER A 351 -32.24 0.84 54.32
C SER A 351 -30.92 0.10 54.60
N GLU A 352 -29.81 0.55 54.02
CA GLU A 352 -28.48 -0.06 54.16
C GLU A 352 -27.59 0.73 55.13
N ASP A 353 -27.38 2.03 54.87
CA ASP A 353 -26.33 2.82 55.52
C ASP A 353 -26.82 3.69 56.70
N SER A 354 -28.11 3.64 57.04
CA SER A 354 -28.73 4.47 58.11
C SER A 354 -28.59 6.00 57.92
N GLU A 355 -28.35 6.47 56.69
CA GLU A 355 -28.32 7.90 56.34
C GLU A 355 -29.73 8.48 56.20
N SER A 356 -29.96 9.75 56.53
CA SER A 356 -31.27 10.40 56.37
C SER A 356 -31.70 10.52 54.91
N LEU A 357 -32.89 10.03 54.58
CA LEU A 357 -33.53 10.16 53.27
C LEU A 357 -34.33 11.45 53.15
N VAL A 358 -34.50 11.93 51.92
CA VAL A 358 -35.38 13.06 51.59
C VAL A 358 -36.83 12.83 52.05
N THR A 359 -37.47 13.90 52.48
CA THR A 359 -38.87 13.94 52.94
C THR A 359 -39.87 14.33 51.85
N GLN A 360 -39.37 14.89 50.74
CA GLN A 360 -40.12 15.41 49.60
C GLN A 360 -39.58 14.80 48.30
N LEU A 361 -40.36 14.85 47.21
CA LEU A 361 -40.13 14.10 45.96
C LEU A 361 -40.06 15.02 44.73
N ASP A 362 -39.83 16.31 44.93
CA ASP A 362 -39.54 17.27 43.87
C ASP A 362 -38.05 17.23 43.49
N PRO A 363 -37.67 17.55 42.23
CA PRO A 363 -36.33 17.29 41.70
C PRO A 363 -35.17 17.92 42.49
N ASP A 364 -35.38 19.08 43.11
CA ASP A 364 -34.38 19.75 43.94
C ASP A 364 -34.36 19.27 45.40
N ALA A 365 -35.20 18.31 45.82
CA ALA A 365 -35.27 17.86 47.21
C ALA A 365 -33.91 17.38 47.74
N VAL A 366 -33.14 16.62 46.95
CA VAL A 366 -31.79 16.16 47.31
C VAL A 366 -30.85 17.34 47.59
N THR A 367 -30.86 18.36 46.73
CA THR A 367 -29.95 19.51 46.85
C THR A 367 -30.40 20.51 47.92
N ARG A 368 -31.71 20.73 48.06
CA ARG A 368 -32.36 21.61 49.02
C ARG A 368 -32.28 21.05 50.45
N GLN A 369 -32.63 19.78 50.64
CA GLN A 369 -32.63 19.12 51.95
C GLN A 369 -31.23 18.61 52.34
N LYS A 370 -30.34 18.39 51.36
CA LYS A 370 -28.99 17.81 51.56
C LYS A 370 -29.05 16.40 52.17
N GLN A 371 -30.05 15.64 51.72
CA GLN A 371 -30.39 14.27 52.15
C GLN A 371 -30.42 13.35 50.93
N ASN A 372 -30.29 12.04 51.14
CA ASN A 372 -30.12 11.07 50.07
C ASN A 372 -31.45 10.45 49.61
N ILE A 373 -31.45 9.77 48.46
CA ILE A 373 -32.54 8.89 48.01
C ILE A 373 -32.13 7.42 48.21
N GLN A 374 -33.09 6.49 48.13
CA GLN A 374 -32.81 5.04 48.25
C GLN A 374 -31.83 4.57 47.17
N ARG A 375 -30.97 3.59 47.50
CA ARG A 375 -29.87 3.15 46.62
C ARG A 375 -30.32 2.75 45.21
N LYS A 376 -31.44 2.02 45.10
CA LYS A 376 -32.05 1.64 43.81
C LYS A 376 -32.51 2.84 42.98
N ASP A 377 -32.98 3.91 43.64
CA ASP A 377 -33.30 5.17 42.97
C ASP A 377 -32.02 5.94 42.57
N GLN A 378 -30.92 5.81 43.32
CA GLN A 378 -29.61 6.39 42.94
C GLN A 378 -29.06 5.75 41.65
N TYR A 379 -29.19 4.43 41.49
CA TYR A 379 -28.81 3.74 40.25
C TYR A 379 -29.65 4.20 39.05
N TYR A 380 -30.98 4.34 39.22
CA TYR A 380 -31.86 4.88 38.19
C TYR A 380 -31.53 6.33 37.82
N GLU A 381 -31.33 7.23 38.79
CA GLU A 381 -30.96 8.63 38.48
C GLU A 381 -29.62 8.69 37.73
N ARG A 382 -28.63 7.87 38.12
CA ARG A 382 -27.34 7.79 37.44
C ARG A 382 -27.49 7.30 35.99
N ALA A 383 -28.24 6.22 35.75
CA ALA A 383 -28.53 5.74 34.40
C ALA A 383 -29.26 6.80 33.55
N THR A 384 -30.20 7.51 34.17
CA THR A 384 -31.00 8.57 33.53
C THR A 384 -30.14 9.77 33.15
N TRP A 385 -29.28 10.27 34.04
CA TRP A 385 -28.36 11.37 33.74
C TRP A 385 -27.25 10.98 32.76
N MET A 386 -26.77 9.74 32.83
CA MET A 386 -25.84 9.15 31.85
C MET A 386 -26.48 9.05 30.45
N THR A 387 -27.78 8.74 30.37
CA THR A 387 -28.54 8.79 29.11
C THR A 387 -28.73 10.23 28.61
N CYS A 388 -29.00 11.20 29.49
CA CYS A 388 -29.02 12.62 29.13
C CYS A 388 -27.67 13.10 28.60
N TRP A 389 -26.56 12.67 29.20
CA TRP A 389 -25.20 12.90 28.70
C TRP A 389 -25.04 12.30 27.30
N LYS A 390 -25.36 11.01 27.11
CA LYS A 390 -25.32 10.33 25.81
C LYS A 390 -26.11 11.08 24.72
N MET A 391 -27.36 11.47 24.99
CA MET A 391 -28.20 12.18 24.01
C MET A 391 -27.58 13.52 23.57
N LEU A 392 -27.06 14.31 24.51
CA LEU A 392 -26.36 15.57 24.19
C LEU A 392 -25.06 15.34 23.41
N ARG A 393 -24.38 14.21 23.66
CA ARG A 393 -23.15 13.79 22.98
C ARG A 393 -23.36 13.29 21.56
N GLN A 394 -24.53 12.73 21.27
CA GLN A 394 -24.91 12.22 19.95
C GLN A 394 -25.60 13.27 19.08
N GLY A 395 -25.76 14.50 19.57
CA GLY A 395 -26.42 15.59 18.84
C GLY A 395 -27.92 15.43 18.71
N GLU A 396 -28.56 14.63 19.59
CA GLU A 396 -29.98 14.28 19.51
C GLU A 396 -30.89 15.51 19.51
N SER A 397 -32.02 15.38 18.79
CA SER A 397 -32.95 16.49 18.60
C SER A 397 -33.65 16.91 19.90
N TRP A 398 -34.10 18.17 19.96
CA TRP A 398 -34.91 18.65 21.07
C TRP A 398 -36.15 17.77 21.25
N SER A 399 -36.83 17.42 20.15
CA SER A 399 -38.08 16.64 20.20
C SER A 399 -37.85 15.28 20.86
N LYS A 400 -36.77 14.57 20.50
CA LYS A 400 -36.45 13.26 21.06
C LYS A 400 -36.15 13.32 22.57
N ILE A 401 -35.35 14.30 23.01
CA ILE A 401 -35.06 14.49 24.45
C ILE A 401 -36.35 14.81 25.21
N ARG A 402 -37.26 15.60 24.63
CA ARG A 402 -38.56 15.93 25.21
C ARG A 402 -39.49 14.73 25.31
N GLU A 403 -39.59 13.94 24.24
CA GLU A 403 -40.43 12.73 24.18
C GLU A 403 -39.93 11.69 25.20
N TRP A 404 -38.64 11.36 25.19
CA TRP A 404 -37.99 10.46 26.14
C TRP A 404 -38.18 10.89 27.61
N SER A 405 -38.15 12.21 27.88
CA SER A 405 -38.41 12.77 29.22
C SER A 405 -39.88 12.72 29.61
N ALA A 406 -40.80 12.83 28.64
CA ALA A 406 -42.25 12.79 28.86
C ALA A 406 -42.75 11.36 29.10
N GLU A 407 -42.22 10.38 28.36
CA GLU A 407 -42.44 8.94 28.59
C GLU A 407 -42.13 8.54 30.04
N ARG A 408 -41.03 9.08 30.59
CA ARG A 408 -40.60 8.86 31.98
C ARG A 408 -41.35 9.70 33.02
N LEU A 409 -42.39 10.43 32.63
CA LEU A 409 -43.15 11.37 33.48
C LEU A 409 -42.27 12.46 34.14
N GLU A 410 -41.11 12.76 33.57
CA GLU A 410 -40.11 13.69 34.11
C GLU A 410 -39.78 14.81 33.10
N PRO A 411 -40.80 15.50 32.51
CA PRO A 411 -40.61 16.51 31.46
C PRO A 411 -39.83 17.76 31.94
N TRP A 412 -39.70 17.92 33.26
CA TRP A 412 -38.83 18.93 33.86
C TRP A 412 -37.37 18.78 33.43
N ARG A 413 -36.88 17.55 33.14
CA ARG A 413 -35.51 17.33 32.64
C ARG A 413 -35.32 18.00 31.28
N ALA A 414 -36.24 17.79 30.32
CA ALA A 414 -36.19 18.45 29.02
C ALA A 414 -36.23 19.99 29.14
N VAL A 415 -37.08 20.54 30.01
CA VAL A 415 -37.12 22.00 30.29
C VAL A 415 -35.78 22.50 30.84
N SER A 416 -35.21 21.81 31.83
CA SER A 416 -33.95 22.17 32.48
C SER A 416 -32.73 22.05 31.56
N ILE A 417 -32.67 20.99 30.75
CA ILE A 417 -31.54 20.71 29.85
C ILE A 417 -31.55 21.68 28.67
N CYS A 418 -32.73 21.99 28.13
CA CYS A 418 -32.81 22.55 26.78
C CYS A 418 -33.25 24.03 26.74
N GLY A 419 -33.76 24.59 27.85
CA GLY A 419 -33.93 26.03 28.07
C GLY A 419 -35.13 26.70 27.40
N SER A 420 -35.33 26.56 26.09
CA SER A 420 -36.49 27.12 25.38
C SER A 420 -36.99 26.25 24.22
N SER A 421 -38.32 26.13 24.07
CA SER A 421 -38.92 25.36 22.97
C SER A 421 -38.90 26.15 21.67
N VAL A 422 -38.38 25.56 20.60
CA VAL A 422 -38.46 26.14 19.25
C VAL A 422 -39.82 25.79 18.63
N ASP A 423 -40.75 26.75 18.56
CA ASP A 423 -42.04 26.52 17.90
C ASP A 423 -41.86 26.40 16.38
N LYS A 424 -42.11 25.20 15.85
CA LYS A 424 -42.10 24.86 14.42
C LYS A 424 -42.89 25.88 13.56
N LYS A 425 -43.94 26.51 14.10
CA LYS A 425 -44.78 27.50 13.39
C LYS A 425 -44.17 28.90 13.25
N THR A 426 -43.09 29.20 13.98
CA THR A 426 -42.41 30.52 13.95
C THR A 426 -41.12 30.53 13.11
N TYR A 427 -40.82 29.44 12.42
CA TYR A 427 -39.58 29.25 11.67
C TYR A 427 -39.42 30.21 10.48
N LYS A 428 -38.32 31.00 10.48
CA LYS A 428 -37.89 31.88 9.36
C LYS A 428 -36.36 31.99 9.21
N GLY A 429 -35.57 31.08 9.79
CA GLY A 429 -34.09 31.13 9.82
C GLY A 429 -33.41 29.95 9.13
N ARG A 430 -32.13 30.10 8.76
CA ARG A 430 -31.32 29.10 8.01
C ARG A 430 -30.89 27.87 8.80
N THR A 431 -30.84 27.94 10.13
CA THR A 431 -30.61 26.74 10.96
C THR A 431 -31.80 25.77 10.86
N PRO A 432 -31.73 24.48 11.25
CA PRO A 432 -32.93 23.66 11.38
C PRO A 432 -33.77 24.06 12.61
N VAL A 433 -35.04 23.61 12.70
CA VAL A 433 -35.86 23.85 13.92
C VAL A 433 -35.35 23.02 15.10
N ASP A 434 -35.03 21.75 14.84
CA ASP A 434 -34.88 20.68 15.82
C ASP A 434 -33.44 20.13 15.85
N ASP A 435 -32.47 21.02 15.65
CA ASP A 435 -31.03 20.72 15.66
C ASP A 435 -30.49 20.75 17.10
N GLY A 436 -29.68 19.76 17.48
CA GLY A 436 -29.13 19.64 18.84
C GLY A 436 -28.28 20.82 19.31
N HIS A 437 -27.80 21.70 18.41
CA HIS A 437 -27.03 22.91 18.75
C HIS A 437 -27.91 24.12 19.07
N THR A 438 -29.23 24.03 18.85
CA THR A 438 -30.21 25.07 19.27
C THR A 438 -30.10 25.41 20.76
N ARG A 439 -29.65 24.45 21.60
CA ARG A 439 -29.32 24.64 23.02
C ARG A 439 -28.42 25.86 23.30
N PHE A 440 -27.52 26.22 22.38
CA PHE A 440 -26.60 27.34 22.54
C PHE A 440 -27.26 28.71 22.35
N MET A 441 -28.36 28.79 21.58
CA MET A 441 -29.03 30.05 21.21
C MET A 441 -29.61 30.78 22.44
N SER A 442 -30.17 30.03 23.39
CA SER A 442 -30.91 30.55 24.55
C SER A 442 -30.08 31.40 25.52
N TRP A 443 -28.74 31.39 25.43
CA TRP A 443 -27.86 32.12 26.36
C TRP A 443 -28.23 33.61 26.49
N ARG A 444 -28.58 34.28 25.38
CA ARG A 444 -28.80 35.74 25.39
C ARG A 444 -30.02 36.14 26.24
N SER A 445 -31.13 35.40 26.12
CA SER A 445 -32.36 35.66 26.85
C SER A 445 -32.39 35.00 28.24
N GLN A 446 -31.61 33.94 28.45
CA GLN A 446 -31.65 33.10 29.66
C GLN A 446 -30.35 33.12 30.48
N GLU A 447 -29.75 34.30 30.66
CA GLU A 447 -28.52 34.49 31.45
C GLU A 447 -28.66 33.98 32.91
N SER A 448 -29.86 34.04 33.49
CA SER A 448 -30.18 33.47 34.81
C SER A 448 -30.25 31.94 34.83
N TRP A 449 -30.77 31.31 33.78
CA TRP A 449 -30.80 29.85 33.64
C TRP A 449 -29.37 29.31 33.57
N SER A 450 -28.52 29.89 32.71
CA SER A 450 -27.14 29.39 32.63
C SER A 450 -26.31 29.68 33.89
N ALA A 451 -26.63 30.74 34.64
CA ALA A 451 -26.04 30.95 35.97
C ALA A 451 -26.47 29.86 36.97
N ALA A 452 -27.72 29.38 36.90
CA ALA A 452 -28.20 28.24 37.68
C ALA A 452 -27.51 26.93 37.25
N CYS A 453 -27.39 26.65 35.95
CA CYS A 453 -26.63 25.50 35.45
C CYS A 453 -25.17 25.50 35.92
N SER A 454 -24.50 26.67 35.91
CA SER A 454 -23.14 26.82 36.45
C SER A 454 -23.08 26.57 37.96
N ALA A 455 -24.07 27.01 38.73
CA ALA A 455 -24.15 26.73 40.17
C ALA A 455 -24.38 25.23 40.47
N LEU A 456 -25.17 24.53 39.66
CA LEU A 456 -25.37 23.08 39.76
C LEU A 456 -24.11 22.30 39.40
N ALA A 457 -23.46 22.60 38.26
CA ALA A 457 -22.21 21.97 37.83
C ALA A 457 -21.09 22.07 38.89
N ARG A 458 -21.02 23.20 39.60
CA ARG A 458 -20.02 23.46 40.65
C ARG A 458 -20.40 22.89 42.02
N ASN A 459 -21.59 22.35 42.22
CA ASN A 459 -22.01 21.77 43.49
C ASN A 459 -21.49 20.31 43.62
N PRO A 460 -20.53 20.00 44.51
CA PRO A 460 -19.94 18.67 44.62
C PRO A 460 -20.88 17.63 45.28
N LYS A 461 -22.07 18.03 45.74
CA LYS A 461 -23.08 17.13 46.32
C LYS A 461 -24.05 16.54 45.28
N ILE A 462 -23.95 16.98 44.03
CA ILE A 462 -24.77 16.49 42.91
C ILE A 462 -24.02 15.35 42.22
N GLU A 463 -24.77 14.43 41.61
CA GLU A 463 -24.24 13.31 40.83
C GLU A 463 -23.35 13.80 39.66
N ASP A 464 -22.33 13.04 39.29
CA ASP A 464 -21.29 13.54 38.37
C ASP A 464 -21.76 13.68 36.91
N TYR A 465 -22.62 12.79 36.40
CA TYR A 465 -23.24 12.95 35.08
C TYR A 465 -24.26 14.10 35.05
N GLU A 466 -25.06 14.30 36.10
CA GLU A 466 -25.92 15.48 36.23
C GLU A 466 -25.10 16.78 36.14
N ARG A 467 -24.01 16.86 36.91
CA ARG A 467 -23.08 18.01 36.86
C ARG A 467 -22.42 18.16 35.49
N ALA A 468 -22.09 17.07 34.82
CA ALA A 468 -21.50 17.08 33.47
C ALA A 468 -22.48 17.58 32.40
N VAL A 469 -23.74 17.16 32.46
CA VAL A 469 -24.84 17.67 31.61
C VAL A 469 -24.99 19.18 31.79
N PHE A 470 -25.11 19.67 33.02
CA PHE A 470 -25.20 21.12 33.26
C PHE A 470 -23.91 21.89 32.89
N SER A 471 -22.74 21.23 32.92
CA SER A 471 -21.47 21.81 32.48
C SER A 471 -21.46 22.06 30.97
N LEU A 472 -21.94 21.11 30.16
CA LEU A 472 -22.08 21.29 28.71
C LEU A 472 -23.00 22.46 28.36
N LEU A 473 -24.06 22.68 29.14
CA LEU A 473 -25.03 23.75 28.88
C LEU A 473 -24.49 25.15 29.22
N CYS A 474 -23.69 25.28 30.30
CA CYS A 474 -23.13 26.57 30.71
C CYS A 474 -21.70 26.84 30.20
N GLY A 475 -21.04 25.84 29.60
CA GLY A 475 -19.68 25.93 29.06
C GLY A 475 -18.57 25.71 30.09
N GLU A 476 -18.92 25.24 31.30
CA GLU A 476 -17.98 24.80 32.32
C GLU A 476 -17.30 23.49 31.91
N ARG A 477 -16.05 23.26 32.33
CA ARG A 477 -15.25 22.12 31.84
C ARG A 477 -14.92 21.08 32.90
N GLU A 478 -14.64 21.50 34.12
CA GLU A 478 -14.07 20.65 35.17
C GLU A 478 -14.95 19.45 35.54
N ALA A 479 -16.26 19.65 35.71
CA ALA A 479 -17.16 18.56 36.08
C ALA A 479 -17.44 17.61 34.91
N ALA A 480 -17.49 18.11 33.67
CA ALA A 480 -17.63 17.28 32.48
C ALA A 480 -16.39 16.40 32.24
N PHE A 481 -15.17 16.92 32.41
CA PHE A 481 -13.94 16.13 32.28
C PHE A 481 -13.84 14.99 33.30
N LYS A 482 -14.55 15.05 34.44
CA LYS A 482 -14.57 13.96 35.41
C LYS A 482 -15.18 12.68 34.83
N VAL A 483 -16.25 12.79 34.05
CA VAL A 483 -17.01 11.66 33.46
C VAL A 483 -16.57 11.26 32.05
N CYS A 484 -15.71 12.05 31.40
CA CYS A 484 -15.17 11.72 30.06
C CYS A 484 -14.39 10.39 30.10
N GLN A 485 -14.62 9.53 29.09
CA GLN A 485 -13.99 8.21 28.99
C GLN A 485 -13.04 8.12 27.79
N SER A 486 -13.43 8.67 26.63
CA SER A 486 -12.66 8.66 25.38
C SER A 486 -11.95 9.98 25.08
N TRP A 487 -11.01 10.00 24.14
CA TRP A 487 -10.38 11.21 23.63
C TRP A 487 -11.40 12.15 22.97
N ASP A 488 -12.33 11.59 22.18
CA ASP A 488 -13.47 12.32 21.62
C ASP A 488 -14.34 12.94 22.73
N ASP A 489 -14.38 12.35 23.94
CA ASP A 489 -15.10 12.94 25.05
C ASP A 489 -14.52 14.29 25.47
N PHE A 490 -13.19 14.32 25.70
CA PHE A 490 -12.47 15.52 26.09
C PHE A 490 -12.52 16.62 25.02
N LEU A 491 -12.40 16.26 23.74
CA LEU A 491 -12.48 17.22 22.64
C LEU A 491 -13.84 17.92 22.57
N PHE A 492 -14.94 17.19 22.63
CA PHE A 492 -16.28 17.78 22.53
C PHE A 492 -16.54 18.74 23.69
N VAL A 493 -16.15 18.40 24.93
CA VAL A 493 -16.26 19.32 26.07
C VAL A 493 -15.47 20.62 25.83
N HIS A 494 -14.26 20.50 25.26
CA HIS A 494 -13.44 21.66 24.88
C HIS A 494 -14.11 22.52 23.81
N PHE A 495 -14.52 21.94 22.68
CA PHE A 495 -15.13 22.68 21.57
C PHE A 495 -16.51 23.26 21.94
N ASN A 496 -17.32 22.54 22.72
CA ASN A 496 -18.60 23.01 23.25
C ASN A 496 -18.41 24.25 24.15
N SER A 497 -17.41 24.22 25.05
CA SER A 497 -17.01 25.38 25.86
C SER A 497 -16.50 26.54 25.00
N ALA A 498 -15.71 26.27 23.96
CA ALA A 498 -15.19 27.29 23.05
C ALA A 498 -16.31 28.01 22.25
N VAL A 499 -17.27 27.27 21.69
CA VAL A 499 -18.45 27.83 21.01
C VAL A 499 -19.26 28.73 21.95
N LEU A 500 -19.57 28.24 23.15
CA LEU A 500 -20.29 29.02 24.16
C LEU A 500 -19.54 30.30 24.55
N SER A 501 -18.24 30.22 24.80
CA SER A 501 -17.41 31.40 25.13
C SER A 501 -17.46 32.47 24.02
N ARG A 502 -17.34 32.06 22.76
CA ARG A 502 -17.38 32.99 21.62
C ARG A 502 -18.77 33.59 21.40
N TYR A 503 -19.83 32.80 21.55
CA TYR A 503 -21.20 33.32 21.50
C TYR A 503 -21.50 34.30 22.64
N GLN A 504 -20.98 34.03 23.85
CA GLN A 504 -21.03 34.97 24.96
C GLN A 504 -20.28 36.27 24.62
N GLY A 505 -19.11 36.20 23.98
CA GLY A 505 -18.34 37.34 23.48
C GLY A 505 -19.16 38.21 22.52
N PHE A 506 -19.75 37.59 21.49
CA PHE A 506 -20.66 38.24 20.53
C PHE A 506 -21.85 38.90 21.24
N CYS A 507 -22.54 38.18 22.13
CA CYS A 507 -23.66 38.70 22.90
C CYS A 507 -23.29 39.88 23.81
N LYS A 508 -22.10 39.86 24.44
CA LYS A 508 -21.58 40.98 25.25
C LYS A 508 -21.31 42.22 24.39
N GLN A 509 -20.73 42.06 23.20
CA GLN A 509 -20.54 43.16 22.25
C GLN A 509 -21.88 43.71 21.73
N PHE A 510 -22.84 42.85 21.41
CA PHE A 510 -24.18 43.27 20.99
C PHE A 510 -24.96 44.02 22.11
N LYS A 511 -24.92 43.53 23.36
CA LYS A 511 -25.49 44.23 24.53
C LYS A 511 -24.86 45.63 24.70
N ARG A 512 -23.56 45.80 24.43
CA ARG A 512 -22.89 47.11 24.40
C ARG A 512 -23.41 47.97 23.24
N LYS A 513 -23.53 47.44 22.01
CA LYS A 513 -24.10 48.16 20.85
C LYS A 513 -25.49 48.72 21.14
N LEU A 514 -26.36 47.96 21.80
CA LEU A 514 -27.72 48.39 22.18
C LEU A 514 -27.75 49.53 23.20
N SER A 515 -26.63 49.85 23.85
CA SER A 515 -26.50 50.96 24.80
C SER A 515 -26.08 52.28 24.14
N TYR A 516 -25.70 52.26 22.86
CA TYR A 516 -25.35 53.45 22.07
C TYR A 516 -26.54 53.93 21.21
N SER A 517 -26.42 55.13 20.64
CA SER A 517 -27.42 55.64 19.68
C SER A 517 -27.57 54.70 18.48
N PRO A 518 -28.80 54.44 17.97
CA PRO A 518 -29.02 53.61 16.77
C PRO A 518 -28.27 54.08 15.51
N THR A 519 -27.86 55.35 15.46
CA THR A 519 -27.10 55.93 14.35
C THR A 519 -25.59 55.63 14.37
N ILE A 520 -25.05 55.09 15.48
CA ILE A 520 -23.63 54.79 15.61
C ILE A 520 -23.36 53.40 15.04
N SER A 521 -22.59 53.34 13.95
CA SER A 521 -22.11 52.07 13.41
C SER A 521 -20.99 51.50 14.28
N VAL A 522 -21.19 50.29 14.79
CA VAL A 522 -20.20 49.51 15.54
C VAL A 522 -20.06 48.17 14.83
N ALA A 523 -18.87 47.89 14.31
CA ALA A 523 -18.53 46.58 13.76
C ALA A 523 -18.36 45.55 14.89
N PHE A 524 -18.68 44.29 14.62
CA PHE A 524 -18.29 43.19 15.51
C PHE A 524 -16.80 42.91 15.33
N VAL A 525 -16.08 42.78 16.44
CA VAL A 525 -14.68 42.35 16.45
C VAL A 525 -14.63 40.91 16.95
N ALA A 526 -14.42 39.96 16.05
CA ALA A 526 -14.22 38.56 16.41
C ALA A 526 -12.94 38.37 17.22
N GLU A 527 -12.97 37.46 18.18
CA GLU A 527 -11.77 37.02 18.89
C GLU A 527 -10.83 36.27 17.93
N PRO A 528 -9.50 36.27 18.13
CA PRO A 528 -8.59 35.45 17.33
C PRO A 528 -9.00 33.97 17.31
N PRO A 529 -8.67 33.20 16.26
CA PRO A 529 -8.95 31.76 16.23
C PRO A 529 -8.08 31.03 17.27
N GLY A 530 -8.67 30.06 17.95
CA GLY A 530 -8.05 29.35 19.08
C GLY A 530 -7.15 28.17 18.71
N HIS A 531 -6.64 28.11 17.47
CA HIS A 531 -5.92 26.94 16.93
C HIS A 531 -4.70 26.51 17.77
N ASP A 532 -3.90 27.46 18.26
CA ASP A 532 -2.77 27.15 19.16
C ASP A 532 -3.22 26.65 20.55
N ASP A 533 -4.39 27.07 21.04
CA ASP A 533 -4.93 26.60 22.32
C ASP A 533 -5.55 25.19 22.19
N VAL A 534 -6.15 24.88 21.04
CA VAL A 534 -6.51 23.50 20.67
C VAL A 534 -5.26 22.62 20.60
N GLY A 535 -4.17 23.09 19.98
CA GLY A 535 -2.89 22.37 19.93
C GLY A 535 -2.32 22.06 21.33
N LYS A 536 -2.32 23.04 22.24
CA LYS A 536 -1.91 22.84 23.66
C LYS A 536 -2.82 21.84 24.38
N PHE A 537 -4.14 21.92 24.15
CA PHE A 537 -5.09 21.01 24.78
C PHE A 537 -4.92 19.56 24.29
N ILE A 538 -4.70 19.37 22.99
CA ILE A 538 -4.37 18.06 22.43
C ILE A 538 -3.07 17.51 23.06
N GLN A 539 -2.02 18.33 23.21
CA GLN A 539 -0.81 17.90 23.88
C GLN A 539 -1.07 17.45 25.33
N PHE A 540 -1.87 18.21 26.08
CA PHE A 540 -2.33 17.78 27.41
C PHE A 540 -3.09 16.44 27.38
N THR A 541 -3.95 16.17 26.39
CA THR A 541 -4.64 14.86 26.29
C THR A 541 -3.68 13.70 26.04
N ARG A 542 -2.55 13.91 25.35
CA ARG A 542 -1.52 12.89 25.12
C ARG A 542 -0.75 12.52 26.39
N GLU A 543 -0.70 13.40 27.38
CA GLU A 543 -0.04 13.20 28.68
C GLU A 543 -1.02 12.71 29.75
N HIS A 544 -2.33 12.75 29.49
CA HIS A 544 -3.39 12.39 30.43
C HIS A 544 -3.52 10.87 30.64
N GLU A 545 -3.60 10.43 31.89
CA GLU A 545 -3.57 9.01 32.28
C GLU A 545 -4.62 8.13 31.58
N ARG A 546 -5.88 8.60 31.46
CA ARG A 546 -6.97 7.81 30.86
C ARG A 546 -6.93 7.71 29.33
N VAL A 547 -6.61 8.81 28.65
CA VAL A 547 -6.81 8.96 27.19
C VAL A 547 -5.49 9.10 26.42
N GLY A 548 -4.35 9.13 27.11
CA GLY A 548 -3.04 9.32 26.49
C GLY A 548 -2.62 8.20 25.55
N PHE A 549 -3.12 6.97 25.73
CA PHE A 549 -2.91 5.88 24.78
C PHE A 549 -3.71 6.13 23.48
N GLU A 550 -5.00 6.43 23.59
CA GLU A 550 -5.85 6.76 22.44
C GLU A 550 -5.33 8.01 21.69
N ALA A 551 -4.93 9.06 22.42
CA ALA A 551 -4.41 10.30 21.84
C ALA A 551 -3.05 10.15 21.12
N ARG A 552 -2.34 9.02 21.31
CA ARG A 552 -1.09 8.66 20.61
C ARG A 552 -1.32 7.69 19.44
N ASN A 553 -2.54 7.23 19.23
CA ASN A 553 -2.92 6.46 18.04
C ASN A 553 -2.58 7.27 16.77
N PRO A 554 -2.11 6.63 15.68
CA PRO A 554 -1.63 7.35 14.51
C PRO A 554 -2.75 8.11 13.77
N TYR A 555 -3.97 7.55 13.70
CA TYR A 555 -5.13 8.23 13.12
C TYR A 555 -5.53 9.44 13.97
N ARG A 556 -5.54 9.32 15.30
CA ARG A 556 -5.78 10.45 16.22
C ARG A 556 -4.70 11.53 16.13
N THR A 557 -3.46 11.15 15.79
CA THR A 557 -2.34 12.08 15.54
C THR A 557 -2.55 12.87 14.24
N ILE A 558 -3.09 12.24 13.18
CA ILE A 558 -3.51 12.94 11.95
C ILE A 558 -4.71 13.86 12.22
N GLN A 559 -5.74 13.38 12.90
CA GLN A 559 -6.92 14.19 13.30
C GLN A 559 -6.49 15.41 14.12
N SER A 560 -5.53 15.25 15.03
CA SER A 560 -4.95 16.34 15.82
C SER A 560 -4.33 17.46 14.97
N ALA A 561 -3.67 17.12 13.87
CA ALA A 561 -3.11 18.10 12.94
C ALA A 561 -4.21 18.88 12.20
N ILE A 562 -5.30 18.20 11.80
CA ILE A 562 -6.47 18.82 11.17
C ILE A 562 -7.16 19.79 12.15
N LEU A 563 -7.48 19.34 13.37
CA LEU A 563 -8.17 20.11 14.41
C LEU A 563 -7.41 21.37 14.84
N SER A 564 -6.09 21.30 14.90
CA SER A 564 -5.22 22.43 15.29
C SER A 564 -4.79 23.30 14.11
N ARG A 565 -5.21 23.00 12.86
CA ARG A 565 -4.67 23.56 11.61
C ARG A 565 -3.13 23.51 11.53
N GLY A 566 -2.51 22.62 12.29
CA GLY A 566 -1.07 22.56 12.52
C GLY A 566 -0.28 21.83 11.43
N TYR A 567 -0.69 21.93 10.16
CA TYR A 567 -0.15 21.10 9.07
C TYR A 567 1.39 21.19 8.94
N ASP A 568 1.96 22.40 9.02
CA ASP A 568 3.43 22.58 9.00
C ASP A 568 4.13 21.92 10.20
N LYS A 569 3.49 22.01 11.38
CA LYS A 569 3.96 21.42 12.65
C LYS A 569 3.80 19.89 12.66
N PHE A 570 3.07 19.32 11.71
CA PHE A 570 2.84 17.88 11.57
C PHE A 570 3.70 17.26 10.45
N PHE A 571 3.59 17.75 9.22
CA PHE A 571 4.19 17.09 8.05
C PHE A 571 5.71 17.14 8.01
N LEU A 572 6.33 18.21 8.55
CA LEU A 572 7.80 18.30 8.62
C LEU A 572 8.35 17.33 9.68
N PRO A 573 7.88 17.33 10.95
CA PRO A 573 8.24 16.29 11.91
C PRO A 573 7.93 14.86 11.45
N LEU A 574 6.81 14.63 10.75
CA LEU A 574 6.50 13.31 10.18
C LEU A 574 7.54 12.90 9.12
N ALA A 575 8.02 13.81 8.27
CA ALA A 575 9.07 13.50 7.29
C ALA A 575 10.39 13.08 7.94
N HIS A 576 10.77 13.73 9.05
CA HIS A 576 11.91 13.27 9.86
C HIS A 576 11.62 11.92 10.54
N ALA A 577 10.39 11.65 10.96
CA ALA A 577 9.97 10.35 11.51
C ALA A 577 10.11 9.23 10.47
N VAL A 578 9.57 9.42 9.27
CA VAL A 578 9.67 8.50 8.12
C VAL A 578 11.14 8.24 7.76
N SER A 579 11.96 9.30 7.69
CA SER A 579 13.40 9.18 7.45
C SER A 579 14.10 8.35 8.54
N GLN A 580 13.79 8.56 9.82
CA GLN A 580 14.38 7.79 10.93
C GLN A 580 13.94 6.32 10.92
N VAL A 581 12.64 6.05 10.71
CA VAL A 581 12.09 4.69 10.64
C VAL A 581 12.71 3.90 9.48
N ALA A 582 12.80 4.50 8.30
CA ALA A 582 13.38 3.87 7.12
C ALA A 582 14.88 3.56 7.31
N ASN A 583 15.66 4.52 7.82
CA ASN A 583 17.10 4.35 8.02
C ASN A 583 17.48 3.47 9.23
N THR A 584 16.56 3.21 10.18
CA THR A 584 16.79 2.27 11.30
C THR A 584 16.37 0.83 10.99
N THR A 585 15.48 0.64 10.01
CA THR A 585 14.93 -0.68 9.66
C THR A 585 15.65 -1.32 8.47
N ALA A 586 16.31 -0.53 7.62
CA ALA A 586 16.86 -1.02 6.36
C ALA A 586 18.21 -1.76 6.50
N GLU A 587 18.24 -3.04 6.12
CA GLU A 587 19.46 -3.82 5.92
C GLU A 587 20.20 -3.46 4.62
N ARG A 588 19.52 -2.77 3.70
CA ARG A 588 20.00 -2.30 2.39
C ARG A 588 19.93 -0.77 2.31
N ALA A 589 20.49 -0.17 1.25
CA ALA A 589 20.38 1.26 1.03
C ALA A 589 18.91 1.67 0.84
N SER A 590 18.34 2.41 1.80
CA SER A 590 16.94 2.81 1.78
C SER A 590 16.62 3.73 0.58
N LEU A 591 15.41 3.58 0.03
CA LEU A 591 14.83 4.51 -0.93
C LEU A 591 14.63 5.91 -0.32
N VAL A 592 14.32 5.96 0.98
CA VAL A 592 13.97 7.17 1.73
C VAL A 592 15.22 7.99 2.07
N PRO A 593 15.33 9.26 1.63
CA PRO A 593 16.48 10.11 1.96
C PRO A 593 16.70 10.27 3.47
N THR A 594 17.96 10.22 3.90
CA THR A 594 18.36 10.55 5.27
C THR A 594 18.29 12.06 5.47
N LEU A 595 17.30 12.54 6.23
CA LEU A 595 17.18 13.93 6.64
C LEU A 595 18.11 14.22 7.84
N THR A 596 18.34 15.50 8.13
CA THR A 596 19.08 15.91 9.33
C THR A 596 18.41 15.34 10.60
N PRO A 597 19.18 14.78 11.55
CA PRO A 597 18.63 14.28 12.81
C PRO A 597 17.90 15.38 13.58
N MET A 598 16.65 15.09 13.94
CA MET A 598 15.78 15.97 14.74
C MET A 598 15.10 15.12 15.81
N LEU A 599 14.86 15.68 17.00
CA LEU A 599 14.05 15.00 17.99
C LEU A 599 12.59 14.97 17.50
N VAL A 600 12.03 13.76 17.40
CA VAL A 600 10.68 13.49 16.90
C VAL A 600 9.88 12.85 18.03
N GLU A 601 8.59 13.17 18.14
CA GLU A 601 7.68 12.57 19.12
C GLU A 601 7.39 11.09 18.79
N ASP A 602 7.29 10.23 19.80
CA ASP A 602 6.99 8.79 19.62
C ASP A 602 5.69 8.54 18.83
N SER A 603 4.69 9.41 18.97
CA SER A 603 3.42 9.37 18.22
C SER A 603 3.64 9.48 16.70
N LEU A 604 4.60 10.30 16.26
CA LEU A 604 4.96 10.47 14.86
C LEU A 604 5.81 9.29 14.35
N LEU A 605 6.65 8.69 15.20
CA LEU A 605 7.37 7.46 14.87
C LEU A 605 6.41 6.26 14.71
N ILE A 606 5.36 6.18 15.52
CA ILE A 606 4.26 5.21 15.35
C ILE A 606 3.51 5.49 14.05
N THR A 607 3.16 6.76 13.78
CA THR A 607 2.47 7.18 12.54
C THR A 607 3.28 6.88 11.27
N ALA A 608 4.61 7.01 11.33
CA ALA A 608 5.51 6.70 10.21
C ALA A 608 5.72 5.19 10.00
N ARG A 609 5.45 4.34 11.01
CA ARG A 609 5.52 2.87 10.91
C ARG A 609 4.22 2.24 10.43
N ASP A 610 3.07 2.85 10.71
CA ASP A 610 1.77 2.36 10.27
C ASP A 610 1.52 2.73 8.80
N ARG A 611 1.37 1.70 7.94
CA ARG A 611 1.30 1.86 6.48
C ARG A 611 0.05 2.65 6.04
N ASP A 612 -1.08 2.41 6.69
CA ASP A 612 -2.36 3.08 6.40
C ASP A 612 -2.32 4.54 6.85
N ALA A 613 -1.80 4.80 8.06
CA ALA A 613 -1.62 6.17 8.53
C ALA A 613 -0.67 6.99 7.64
N LEU A 614 0.42 6.38 7.13
CA LEU A 614 1.31 7.04 6.18
C LEU A 614 0.62 7.26 4.81
N ARG A 615 -0.24 6.36 4.34
CA ARG A 615 -1.11 6.58 3.15
C ARG A 615 -1.99 7.81 3.38
N ILE A 616 -2.75 7.83 4.48
CA ILE A 616 -3.67 8.94 4.81
C ILE A 616 -2.90 10.26 4.90
N ALA A 617 -1.78 10.30 5.62
CA ALA A 617 -0.95 11.49 5.75
C ALA A 617 -0.39 11.95 4.39
N THR A 618 0.02 11.03 3.52
CA THR A 618 0.53 11.33 2.17
C THR A 618 -0.55 11.94 1.28
N HIS A 619 -1.72 11.32 1.21
CA HIS A 619 -2.85 11.82 0.43
C HIS A 619 -3.39 13.16 1.00
N MET A 620 -3.40 13.32 2.33
CA MET A 620 -3.73 14.59 2.99
C MET A 620 -2.69 15.69 2.68
N LEU A 621 -1.40 15.36 2.63
CA LEU A 621 -0.33 16.31 2.27
C LEU A 621 -0.50 16.84 0.85
N ILE A 622 -0.82 15.95 -0.11
CA ILE A 622 -1.04 16.32 -1.51
C ILE A 622 -2.22 17.30 -1.63
N ALA A 623 -3.35 16.99 -0.99
CA ALA A 623 -4.50 17.89 -0.97
C ALA A 623 -4.19 19.21 -0.25
N ALA A 624 -3.57 19.16 0.94
CA ALA A 624 -3.28 20.34 1.75
C ALA A 624 -2.26 21.30 1.09
N ARG A 625 -1.28 20.77 0.34
CA ARG A 625 -0.36 21.55 -0.51
C ARG A 625 -1.14 22.33 -1.58
N ARG A 626 -2.00 21.66 -2.35
CA ARG A 626 -2.77 22.28 -3.44
C ARG A 626 -3.75 23.35 -2.92
N LEU A 627 -4.37 23.11 -1.77
CA LEU A 627 -5.26 24.08 -1.11
C LEU A 627 -4.53 25.28 -0.47
N GLY A 628 -3.20 25.30 -0.45
CA GLY A 628 -2.40 26.34 0.20
C GLY A 628 -2.49 26.33 1.74
N LEU A 629 -2.81 25.18 2.33
CA LEU A 629 -2.89 24.99 3.79
C LEU A 629 -1.52 24.69 4.44
N VAL A 630 -0.49 24.58 3.62
CA VAL A 630 0.87 24.15 3.97
C VAL A 630 1.86 25.14 3.34
N ARG A 631 2.99 25.36 4.00
CA ARG A 631 4.08 26.19 3.46
C ARG A 631 4.55 25.74 2.07
N SER A 632 4.75 26.71 1.19
CA SER A 632 5.15 26.53 -0.21
C SER A 632 6.61 26.87 -0.50
N ASP A 633 7.46 27.03 0.53
CA ASP A 633 8.89 27.27 0.32
C ASP A 633 9.63 25.98 -0.09
N THR A 634 10.65 26.12 -0.94
CA THR A 634 11.35 24.99 -1.56
C THR A 634 11.91 24.01 -0.54
N SER A 635 12.51 24.49 0.55
CA SER A 635 13.07 23.65 1.61
C SER A 635 11.98 22.84 2.33
N PHE A 636 10.84 23.45 2.66
CA PHE A 636 9.70 22.75 3.22
C PHE A 636 9.10 21.73 2.23
N TYR A 637 8.98 22.09 0.95
CA TYR A 637 8.46 21.20 -0.11
C TYR A 637 9.37 19.97 -0.31
N GLU A 638 10.68 20.16 -0.40
CA GLU A 638 11.66 19.07 -0.50
C GLU A 638 11.67 18.18 0.74
N SER A 639 11.66 18.77 1.94
CA SER A 639 11.69 18.01 3.20
C SER A 639 10.41 17.20 3.39
N THR A 640 9.23 17.80 3.20
CA THR A 640 7.96 17.09 3.40
C THR A 640 7.63 16.08 2.31
N SER A 641 8.29 16.15 1.15
CA SER A 641 8.13 15.15 0.08
C SER A 641 8.70 13.78 0.47
N VAL A 642 9.57 13.72 1.50
CA VAL A 642 10.00 12.44 2.10
C VAL A 642 8.82 11.61 2.65
N ASN A 643 7.68 12.22 3.02
CA ASN A 643 6.47 11.46 3.34
C ASN A 643 5.94 10.67 2.13
N ILE A 644 5.91 11.30 0.95
CA ILE A 644 5.51 10.66 -0.31
C ILE A 644 6.53 9.56 -0.68
N ILE A 645 7.83 9.81 -0.51
CA ILE A 645 8.88 8.80 -0.78
C ILE A 645 8.75 7.60 0.17
N GLY A 646 8.42 7.83 1.45
CA GLY A 646 8.11 6.76 2.40
C GLY A 646 6.90 5.93 1.98
N TYR A 647 5.85 6.57 1.44
CA TYR A 647 4.72 5.85 0.86
C TYR A 647 5.09 5.06 -0.40
N ILE A 648 5.93 5.62 -1.30
CA ILE A 648 6.47 4.88 -2.45
C ILE A 648 7.27 3.64 -2.00
N SER A 649 8.07 3.73 -0.92
CA SER A 649 8.78 2.57 -0.37
C SER A 649 7.83 1.53 0.24
N ASN A 650 6.64 1.93 0.73
CA ASN A 650 5.58 0.99 1.11
C ASN A 650 4.94 0.30 -0.11
N LEU A 651 4.79 0.99 -1.25
CA LEU A 651 4.29 0.41 -2.51
C LEU A 651 5.28 -0.62 -3.09
N GLU A 652 6.57 -0.26 -3.14
CA GLU A 652 7.69 -1.15 -3.47
C GLU A 652 7.69 -2.40 -2.57
N SER A 653 7.57 -2.20 -1.24
CA SER A 653 7.46 -3.28 -0.24
C SER A 653 6.15 -4.08 -0.30
N ALA A 654 5.20 -3.69 -1.14
CA ALA A 654 3.95 -4.40 -1.40
C ALA A 654 3.91 -5.05 -2.80
N GLY A 655 4.93 -4.82 -3.64
CA GLY A 655 4.97 -5.28 -5.02
C GLY A 655 4.11 -4.46 -6.00
N VAL A 656 3.56 -3.31 -5.58
CA VAL A 656 2.65 -2.48 -6.40
C VAL A 656 3.45 -1.34 -7.04
N VAL A 657 4.35 -1.71 -7.95
CA VAL A 657 5.36 -0.81 -8.55
C VAL A 657 4.82 0.06 -9.70
N ASP A 658 3.77 -0.40 -10.38
CA ASP A 658 3.08 0.24 -11.49
C ASP A 658 2.50 1.62 -11.15
N LEU A 659 2.06 1.81 -9.90
CA LEU A 659 1.54 3.08 -9.39
C LEU A 659 2.64 4.09 -9.04
N THR A 660 3.91 3.68 -9.00
CA THR A 660 5.03 4.56 -8.58
C THR A 660 5.15 5.85 -9.39
N PRO A 661 5.02 5.86 -10.74
CA PRO A 661 5.10 7.08 -11.55
C PRO A 661 4.06 8.15 -11.15
N LEU A 662 2.85 7.75 -10.73
CA LEU A 662 1.83 8.69 -10.25
C LEU A 662 2.34 9.48 -9.04
N TYR A 663 2.81 8.78 -8.01
CA TYR A 663 3.30 9.41 -6.78
C TYR A 663 4.64 10.13 -6.99
N ALA A 664 5.54 9.58 -7.81
CA ALA A 664 6.81 10.21 -8.15
C ALA A 664 6.62 11.55 -8.89
N SER A 665 5.59 11.66 -9.73
CA SER A 665 5.24 12.91 -10.42
C SER A 665 4.85 14.07 -9.48
N LEU A 666 4.62 13.80 -8.19
CA LEU A 666 4.29 14.78 -7.14
C LEU A 666 5.51 15.20 -6.29
N LEU A 667 6.70 14.75 -6.66
CA LEU A 667 7.97 15.05 -5.99
C LEU A 667 8.70 16.25 -6.66
N PRO A 668 9.65 16.91 -5.96
CA PRO A 668 10.63 17.79 -6.60
C PRO A 668 11.41 17.05 -7.71
N PRO A 669 11.76 17.68 -8.84
CA PRO A 669 12.36 17.00 -10.00
C PRO A 669 13.61 16.16 -9.67
N GLN A 670 14.52 16.67 -8.83
CA GLN A 670 15.71 15.90 -8.42
C GLN A 670 15.35 14.65 -7.58
N GLN A 671 14.37 14.77 -6.68
CA GLN A 671 13.91 13.64 -5.86
C GLN A 671 13.15 12.61 -6.71
N MET A 672 12.27 13.07 -7.60
CA MET A 672 11.56 12.23 -8.58
C MET A 672 12.53 11.31 -9.32
N ARG A 673 13.60 11.89 -9.90
CA ARG A 673 14.58 11.13 -10.66
C ARG A 673 15.32 10.09 -9.84
N ILE A 674 15.82 10.47 -8.67
CA ILE A 674 16.58 9.56 -7.79
C ILE A 674 15.68 8.41 -7.29
N VAL A 675 14.42 8.69 -6.97
CA VAL A 675 13.46 7.70 -6.48
C VAL A 675 13.07 6.71 -7.58
N LEU A 676 12.66 7.20 -8.76
CA LEU A 676 12.33 6.33 -9.89
C LEU A 676 13.55 5.51 -10.33
N ALA A 677 14.71 6.15 -10.53
CA ALA A 677 15.94 5.47 -10.91
C ALA A 677 16.26 4.27 -10.01
N ARG A 678 16.01 4.36 -8.69
CA ARG A 678 16.22 3.27 -7.73
C ARG A 678 15.15 2.19 -7.83
N VAL A 679 13.86 2.54 -7.78
CA VAL A 679 12.75 1.57 -7.82
C VAL A 679 12.80 0.74 -9.10
N LEU A 680 13.04 1.38 -10.25
CA LEU A 680 13.08 0.71 -11.55
C LEU A 680 14.14 -0.40 -11.64
N ILE A 681 15.30 -0.29 -10.98
CA ILE A 681 16.38 -1.30 -11.04
C ILE A 681 15.92 -2.66 -10.50
N GLU A 682 15.04 -2.67 -9.50
CA GLU A 682 14.62 -3.90 -8.82
C GLU A 682 13.40 -4.56 -9.51
N VAL A 683 12.77 -3.90 -10.48
CA VAL A 683 11.68 -4.47 -11.30
C VAL A 683 12.25 -5.43 -12.35
N VAL A 684 11.83 -6.70 -12.29
CA VAL A 684 12.32 -7.77 -13.17
C VAL A 684 11.31 -8.12 -14.27
N ASP A 685 9.99 -8.03 -14.03
CA ASP A 685 9.01 -8.47 -15.02
C ASP A 685 8.89 -7.51 -16.23
N SER A 686 8.81 -8.11 -17.42
CA SER A 686 8.72 -7.41 -18.70
C SER A 686 7.35 -6.75 -18.93
N ARG A 687 6.27 -7.26 -18.33
CA ARG A 687 4.94 -6.64 -18.45
C ARG A 687 4.84 -5.41 -17.54
N GLU A 688 5.28 -5.54 -16.28
CA GLU A 688 5.39 -4.42 -15.34
C GLU A 688 6.24 -3.27 -15.91
N ARG A 689 7.40 -3.57 -16.51
CA ARG A 689 8.24 -2.56 -17.19
C ARG A 689 7.48 -1.76 -18.24
N LYS A 690 6.69 -2.42 -19.10
CA LYS A 690 5.86 -1.75 -20.12
C LYS A 690 4.79 -0.85 -19.50
N LEU A 691 4.10 -1.34 -18.47
CA LEU A 691 3.07 -0.56 -17.77
C LEU A 691 3.67 0.68 -17.09
N ILE A 692 4.86 0.55 -16.50
CA ILE A 692 5.57 1.65 -15.84
C ILE A 692 6.01 2.71 -16.86
N VAL A 693 6.56 2.34 -18.02
CA VAL A 693 6.90 3.32 -19.08
C VAL A 693 5.64 4.08 -19.53
N GLN A 694 4.55 3.38 -19.82
CA GLN A 694 3.27 4.00 -20.19
C GLN A 694 2.73 4.94 -19.10
N ALA A 695 2.89 4.58 -17.82
CA ALA A 695 2.49 5.41 -16.69
C ALA A 695 3.41 6.64 -16.51
N MET A 696 4.71 6.54 -16.81
CA MET A 696 5.64 7.67 -16.83
C MET A 696 5.29 8.66 -17.94
N GLU A 697 5.04 8.18 -19.15
CA GLU A 697 4.60 8.98 -20.30
C GLU A 697 3.27 9.69 -20.00
N LYS A 698 2.25 8.96 -19.52
CA LYS A 698 0.95 9.49 -19.09
C LYS A 698 1.08 10.63 -18.08
N HIS A 699 2.12 10.61 -17.25
CA HIS A 699 2.36 11.63 -16.22
C HIS A 699 3.34 12.73 -16.62
N GLY A 700 3.85 12.72 -17.86
CA GLY A 700 4.78 13.73 -18.38
C GLY A 700 6.18 13.62 -17.78
N ILE A 701 6.60 12.40 -17.41
CA ILE A 701 7.94 12.14 -16.88
C ILE A 701 8.85 11.75 -18.04
N ASP A 702 9.98 12.46 -18.18
CA ASP A 702 11.02 12.15 -19.16
C ASP A 702 11.72 10.84 -18.79
N VAL A 703 11.41 9.77 -19.53
CA VAL A 703 11.95 8.42 -19.30
C VAL A 703 13.46 8.40 -19.54
N GLU A 704 13.98 9.13 -20.53
CA GLU A 704 15.42 9.18 -20.83
C GLU A 704 16.19 9.82 -19.67
N GLU A 705 15.69 10.92 -19.09
CA GLU A 705 16.31 11.56 -17.92
C GLU A 705 16.32 10.63 -16.69
N ILE A 706 15.32 9.75 -16.54
CA ILE A 706 15.31 8.73 -15.48
C ILE A 706 16.37 7.66 -15.75
N LEU A 707 16.42 7.09 -16.96
CA LEU A 707 17.35 6.01 -17.29
C LEU A 707 18.82 6.48 -17.26
N GLU A 708 19.09 7.74 -17.65
CA GLU A 708 20.41 8.34 -17.47
C GLU A 708 20.77 8.52 -15.98
N THR A 709 19.81 8.96 -15.15
CA THR A 709 20.02 9.05 -13.69
C THR A 709 20.28 7.66 -13.07
N GLN A 710 19.56 6.64 -13.53
CA GLN A 710 19.74 5.24 -13.14
C GLN A 710 21.12 4.73 -13.53
N TRP A 711 21.53 4.95 -14.77
CA TRP A 711 22.85 4.58 -15.27
C TRP A 711 23.99 5.21 -14.44
N GLN A 712 23.88 6.51 -14.13
CA GLN A 712 24.84 7.22 -13.29
C GLN A 712 24.89 6.68 -11.87
N TYR A 713 23.74 6.37 -11.26
CA TYR A 713 23.67 5.79 -9.92
C TYR A 713 24.36 4.43 -9.84
N VAL A 714 24.10 3.53 -10.80
CA VAL A 714 24.75 2.20 -10.84
C VAL A 714 26.25 2.34 -11.13
N SER A 715 26.64 3.21 -12.08
CA SER A 715 28.05 3.44 -12.45
C SER A 715 28.92 3.97 -11.30
N GLN A 716 28.33 4.73 -10.37
CA GLN A 716 29.03 5.18 -9.17
C GLN A 716 29.34 4.03 -8.19
N GLN A 717 28.47 3.02 -8.09
CA GLN A 717 28.69 1.85 -7.22
C GLN A 717 29.81 0.95 -7.76
N ILE A 718 29.88 0.79 -9.09
CA ILE A 718 30.92 0.03 -9.79
C ILE A 718 32.33 0.53 -9.43
N SER A 719 32.53 1.85 -9.50
CA SER A 719 33.86 2.49 -9.42
C SER A 719 34.55 2.30 -8.06
N ALA A 720 33.82 1.87 -7.03
CA ALA A 720 34.34 1.65 -5.69
C ALA A 720 34.84 0.21 -5.43
N ILE A 721 34.54 -0.75 -6.31
CA ILE A 721 34.65 -2.19 -6.02
C ILE A 721 35.67 -2.90 -6.92
N ASP A 722 35.80 -2.49 -8.20
CA ASP A 722 36.58 -3.20 -9.21
C ASP A 722 38.10 -3.25 -8.93
N HIS A 723 38.53 -4.32 -8.27
CA HIS A 723 39.92 -4.77 -8.28
C HIS A 723 40.13 -5.69 -9.49
N SER A 724 41.07 -5.33 -10.38
CA SER A 724 41.40 -6.19 -11.53
C SER A 724 41.82 -7.58 -11.05
N ARG A 725 40.98 -8.59 -11.31
CA ARG A 725 41.33 -9.99 -11.14
C ARG A 725 42.10 -10.43 -12.38
N THR A 726 43.40 -10.68 -12.24
CA THR A 726 44.17 -11.31 -13.31
C THR A 726 43.60 -12.70 -13.59
N ALA A 727 42.92 -12.86 -14.72
CA ALA A 727 42.40 -14.16 -15.17
C ALA A 727 43.52 -15.21 -15.13
N LYS A 728 43.28 -16.34 -14.45
CA LYS A 728 44.29 -17.40 -14.26
C LYS A 728 44.54 -18.12 -15.58
N ARG A 729 45.52 -17.62 -16.35
CA ARG A 729 45.99 -18.22 -17.61
C ARG A 729 46.41 -19.68 -17.38
N SER A 730 45.64 -20.62 -17.93
CA SER A 730 45.93 -22.06 -17.87
C SER A 730 46.44 -22.56 -19.22
N SER A 731 47.62 -23.20 -19.23
CA SER A 731 48.17 -23.83 -20.44
C SER A 731 47.24 -24.92 -20.97
N LYS A 732 46.91 -24.85 -22.26
CA LYS A 732 46.07 -25.81 -23.00
C LYS A 732 46.86 -27.02 -23.52
N VAL A 733 48.19 -26.95 -23.45
CA VAL A 733 49.10 -28.09 -23.62
C VAL A 733 49.71 -28.40 -22.25
N VAL A 734 49.59 -29.65 -21.80
CA VAL A 734 50.05 -30.11 -20.48
C VAL A 734 51.12 -31.19 -20.68
N THR A 735 52.24 -31.07 -19.95
CA THR A 735 53.26 -32.12 -19.91
C THR A 735 52.92 -33.11 -18.79
N ARG A 736 52.80 -34.41 -19.13
CA ARG A 736 52.67 -35.48 -18.14
C ARG A 736 53.95 -35.63 -17.33
N LYS A 737 53.86 -36.34 -16.20
CA LYS A 737 55.03 -36.69 -15.35
C LYS A 737 56.11 -37.47 -16.11
N ASP A 738 55.73 -38.18 -17.17
CA ASP A 738 56.60 -38.98 -18.02
C ASP A 738 57.32 -38.15 -19.13
N GLY A 739 57.10 -36.83 -19.18
CA GLY A 739 57.71 -35.92 -20.16
C GLY A 739 56.95 -35.78 -21.49
N ASP A 740 56.03 -36.70 -21.79
CA ASP A 740 55.13 -36.59 -22.94
C ASP A 740 54.15 -35.42 -22.79
N ARG A 741 53.84 -34.75 -23.90
CA ARG A 741 52.87 -33.65 -23.96
C ARG A 741 51.52 -34.14 -24.46
N GLU A 742 50.45 -33.61 -23.88
CA GLU A 742 49.07 -33.85 -24.30
C GLU A 742 48.27 -32.54 -24.29
N LEU A 743 47.14 -32.53 -25.00
CA LEU A 743 46.18 -31.43 -24.92
C LEU A 743 45.39 -31.55 -23.61
N ALA A 744 45.08 -30.41 -23.00
CA ALA A 744 44.15 -30.33 -21.88
C ALA A 744 42.75 -30.77 -22.32
N PRO A 745 41.96 -31.44 -21.45
CA PRO A 745 40.55 -31.65 -21.71
C PRO A 745 39.82 -30.30 -21.76
N VAL A 746 38.82 -30.18 -22.63
CA VAL A 746 37.95 -29.00 -22.71
C VAL A 746 37.21 -28.84 -21.37
N LYS A 747 37.19 -27.62 -20.83
CA LYS A 747 36.60 -27.33 -19.51
C LYS A 747 35.08 -27.21 -19.58
N GLN A 748 34.40 -27.77 -18.56
CA GLN A 748 32.93 -27.74 -18.39
C GLN A 748 32.43 -26.57 -17.54
N ASP A 749 33.31 -25.93 -16.78
CA ASP A 749 33.02 -24.78 -15.91
C ASP A 749 34.15 -23.77 -16.11
N PHE A 750 34.09 -23.10 -17.26
CA PHE A 750 35.08 -22.11 -17.70
C PHE A 750 34.55 -20.69 -17.47
N ILE A 751 33.25 -20.49 -17.69
CA ILE A 751 32.55 -19.20 -17.57
C ILE A 751 32.17 -18.92 -16.11
N GLY A 752 31.80 -19.96 -15.36
CA GLY A 752 31.19 -19.84 -14.03
C GLY A 752 29.70 -19.51 -14.07
N THR A 753 29.01 -19.71 -12.95
CA THR A 753 27.57 -19.48 -12.80
C THR A 753 27.21 -18.35 -11.83
N GLU A 754 28.16 -17.88 -11.01
CA GLU A 754 27.91 -16.84 -10.00
C GLU A 754 28.05 -15.43 -10.58
N ILE A 755 27.09 -14.56 -10.28
CA ILE A 755 27.07 -13.15 -10.68
C ILE A 755 26.88 -12.29 -9.43
N SER A 756 27.61 -11.18 -9.37
CA SER A 756 27.47 -10.20 -8.29
C SER A 756 26.17 -9.39 -8.45
N ASP A 757 25.48 -9.10 -7.34
CA ASP A 757 24.35 -8.17 -7.29
C ASP A 757 24.62 -6.84 -8.02
N VAL A 758 25.87 -6.36 -8.00
CA VAL A 758 26.28 -5.13 -8.71
C VAL A 758 26.24 -5.31 -10.22
N ASP A 759 26.71 -6.45 -10.73
CA ASP A 759 26.76 -6.74 -12.16
C ASP A 759 25.37 -7.10 -12.70
N GLU A 760 24.54 -7.79 -11.92
CA GLU A 760 23.12 -8.04 -12.22
C GLU A 760 22.34 -6.71 -12.33
N ARG A 761 22.56 -5.73 -11.43
CA ARG A 761 21.96 -4.39 -11.53
C ARG A 761 22.41 -3.61 -12.78
N VAL A 762 23.65 -3.81 -13.23
CA VAL A 762 24.17 -3.22 -14.48
C VAL A 762 23.49 -3.81 -15.72
N ILE A 763 23.20 -5.11 -15.71
CA ILE A 763 22.45 -5.74 -16.81
C ILE A 763 21.01 -5.20 -16.81
N ARG A 764 20.34 -5.15 -15.66
CA ARG A 764 18.96 -4.62 -15.53
C ARG A 764 18.81 -3.17 -15.96
N SER A 765 19.79 -2.30 -15.71
CA SER A 765 19.70 -0.90 -16.17
C SER A 765 19.80 -0.76 -17.70
N LEU A 766 20.45 -1.69 -18.39
CA LEU A 766 20.42 -1.77 -19.86
C LEU A 766 19.11 -2.34 -20.39
N GLU A 767 18.52 -3.32 -19.71
CA GLU A 767 17.25 -3.94 -20.13
C GLU A 767 16.11 -2.92 -20.25
N TRP A 768 16.08 -1.89 -19.40
CA TRP A 768 15.09 -0.80 -19.48
C TRP A 768 15.12 -0.04 -20.82
N LEU A 769 16.28 0.07 -21.47
CA LEU A 769 16.39 0.75 -22.77
C LEU A 769 15.66 0.00 -23.90
N ARG A 770 15.34 -1.30 -23.72
CA ARG A 770 14.51 -2.06 -24.68
C ARG A 770 13.03 -1.63 -24.69
N PHE A 771 12.59 -0.89 -23.68
CA PHE A 771 11.20 -0.46 -23.51
C PHE A 771 10.98 1.00 -23.89
N VAL A 772 12.00 1.68 -24.44
CA VAL A 772 11.96 3.07 -24.88
C VAL A 772 12.38 3.14 -26.33
N ASP A 773 11.60 3.83 -27.16
CA ASP A 773 11.88 3.95 -28.59
C ASP A 773 13.20 4.71 -28.85
N GLY A 774 13.85 4.38 -29.98
CA GLY A 774 15.05 5.09 -30.45
C GLY A 774 16.37 4.77 -29.73
N GLN A 775 16.37 3.96 -28.67
CA GLN A 775 17.56 3.75 -27.82
C GLN A 775 18.67 2.86 -28.41
N TRP A 776 18.57 2.38 -29.66
CA TRP A 776 19.54 1.44 -30.26
C TRP A 776 21.01 1.88 -30.10
N GLY A 777 21.33 3.12 -30.47
CA GLY A 777 22.69 3.65 -30.34
C GLY A 777 23.17 3.69 -28.88
N ARG A 778 22.27 3.95 -27.92
CA ARG A 778 22.57 3.98 -26.49
C ARG A 778 22.78 2.56 -25.93
N ILE A 779 21.95 1.60 -26.35
CA ILE A 779 22.12 0.17 -26.04
C ILE A 779 23.48 -0.32 -26.52
N CYS A 780 23.84 -0.07 -27.77
CA CYS A 780 25.13 -0.51 -28.32
C CYS A 780 26.32 0.17 -27.60
N GLN A 781 26.23 1.49 -27.37
CA GLN A 781 27.28 2.24 -26.68
C GLN A 781 27.48 1.72 -25.25
N LEU A 782 26.44 1.64 -24.43
CA LEU A 782 26.55 1.21 -23.04
C LEU A 782 26.81 -0.29 -22.91
N GLY A 783 26.18 -1.13 -23.73
CA GLY A 783 26.46 -2.58 -23.78
C GLY A 783 27.92 -2.87 -24.10
N SER A 784 28.54 -2.14 -25.05
CA SER A 784 29.97 -2.27 -25.33
C SER A 784 30.87 -1.88 -24.12
N GLN A 785 30.45 -0.90 -23.31
CA GLN A 785 31.16 -0.51 -22.09
C GLN A 785 31.03 -1.60 -21.01
N VAL A 786 29.85 -2.18 -20.84
CA VAL A 786 29.60 -3.27 -19.88
C VAL A 786 30.37 -4.54 -20.26
N TYR A 787 30.32 -4.96 -21.52
CA TYR A 787 31.13 -6.10 -21.98
C TYR A 787 32.62 -5.87 -21.74
N ARG A 788 33.16 -4.71 -22.13
CA ARG A 788 34.58 -4.37 -21.87
C ARG A 788 34.91 -4.47 -20.38
N ARG A 789 34.05 -3.96 -19.50
CA ARG A 789 34.22 -4.08 -18.05
C ARG A 789 34.27 -5.55 -17.62
N PHE A 790 33.28 -6.36 -17.99
CA PHE A 790 33.23 -7.79 -17.62
C PHE A 790 34.46 -8.58 -18.11
N TYR A 791 34.95 -8.30 -19.32
CA TYR A 791 36.19 -8.91 -19.80
C TYR A 791 37.45 -8.43 -19.04
N LYS A 792 37.52 -7.16 -18.63
CA LYS A 792 38.66 -6.63 -17.84
C LYS A 792 38.65 -7.09 -16.38
N THR A 793 37.47 -7.34 -15.79
CA THR A 793 37.35 -7.93 -14.44
C THR A 793 37.42 -9.46 -14.45
N GLY A 794 37.29 -10.09 -15.63
CA GLY A 794 37.27 -11.54 -15.80
C GLY A 794 35.95 -12.21 -15.40
N ASN A 795 34.85 -11.45 -15.32
CA ASN A 795 33.52 -11.97 -15.01
C ASN A 795 32.80 -12.44 -16.28
N LEU A 796 33.18 -13.62 -16.78
CA LEU A 796 32.55 -14.20 -17.97
C LEU A 796 31.08 -14.60 -17.74
N ALA A 797 30.69 -14.98 -16.52
CA ALA A 797 29.31 -15.29 -16.16
C ALA A 797 28.36 -14.11 -16.42
N ALA A 798 28.75 -12.91 -15.98
CA ALA A 798 27.96 -11.69 -16.24
C ALA A 798 27.93 -11.31 -17.73
N ALA A 799 29.00 -11.55 -18.48
CA ALA A 799 28.99 -11.39 -19.94
C ALA A 799 28.02 -12.36 -20.63
N ARG A 800 27.90 -13.60 -20.13
CA ARG A 800 26.97 -14.61 -20.68
C ARG A 800 25.52 -14.22 -20.45
N GLU A 801 25.16 -13.81 -19.24
CA GLU A 801 23.80 -13.31 -18.97
C GLU A 801 23.48 -12.08 -19.82
N LEU A 802 24.43 -11.16 -20.01
CA LEU A 802 24.22 -10.00 -20.88
C LEU A 802 23.92 -10.43 -22.34
N SER A 803 24.65 -11.41 -22.90
CA SER A 803 24.36 -11.91 -24.27
C SER A 803 23.03 -12.64 -24.41
N MET A 804 22.52 -13.21 -23.32
CA MET A 804 21.22 -13.90 -23.31
C MET A 804 20.05 -12.93 -23.14
N ARG A 805 20.18 -11.91 -22.29
CA ARG A 805 19.09 -10.96 -21.98
C ARG A 805 19.07 -9.72 -22.88
N MET A 806 20.22 -9.33 -23.42
CA MET A 806 20.41 -8.18 -24.32
C MET A 806 20.95 -8.59 -25.70
N ASN A 807 20.46 -9.71 -26.24
CA ASN A 807 20.90 -10.21 -27.54
C ASN A 807 20.61 -9.20 -28.68
N LEU A 808 21.63 -8.78 -29.42
CA LEU A 808 21.45 -7.77 -30.48
C LEU A 808 20.61 -8.26 -31.67
N SER A 809 20.61 -9.57 -31.94
CA SER A 809 19.80 -10.18 -33.00
C SER A 809 18.31 -10.05 -32.69
N ASP A 810 17.92 -10.31 -31.45
CA ASP A 810 16.53 -10.21 -31.00
C ASP A 810 16.10 -8.75 -30.84
N ILE A 811 16.94 -7.89 -30.25
CA ILE A 811 16.65 -6.45 -30.12
C ILE A 811 16.48 -5.80 -31.50
N SER A 812 17.31 -6.14 -32.50
CA SER A 812 17.16 -5.57 -33.84
C SER A 812 15.91 -6.08 -34.57
N ARG A 813 15.56 -7.36 -34.42
CA ARG A 813 14.29 -7.91 -34.95
C ARG A 813 13.07 -7.26 -34.30
N GLU A 814 13.09 -7.04 -32.99
CA GLU A 814 12.02 -6.34 -32.25
C GLU A 814 11.91 -4.87 -32.68
N SER A 815 13.04 -4.17 -32.84
CA SER A 815 13.09 -2.72 -33.08
C SER A 815 12.88 -2.33 -34.55
N PHE A 816 13.32 -3.16 -35.49
CA PHE A 816 13.39 -2.85 -36.92
C PHE A 816 12.75 -3.89 -37.85
N GLY A 817 12.34 -5.05 -37.32
CA GLY A 817 11.78 -6.16 -38.10
C GLY A 817 12.81 -7.00 -38.87
N PHE A 818 14.11 -6.72 -38.73
CA PHE A 818 15.20 -7.48 -39.35
C PHE A 818 16.41 -7.59 -38.42
N ASP A 819 17.25 -8.59 -38.67
CA ASP A 819 18.43 -8.90 -37.86
C ASP A 819 19.66 -8.12 -38.36
N VAL A 820 20.16 -7.19 -37.55
CA VAL A 820 21.33 -6.36 -37.89
C VAL A 820 22.64 -7.17 -37.84
N ALA A 821 22.71 -8.26 -37.07
CA ALA A 821 23.88 -9.14 -37.04
C ALA A 821 23.94 -10.04 -38.28
N GLU A 822 22.82 -10.63 -38.69
CA GLU A 822 22.74 -11.45 -39.91
C GLU A 822 22.88 -10.61 -41.21
N PHE A 823 22.35 -9.37 -41.22
CA PHE A 823 22.44 -8.47 -42.38
C PHE A 823 23.87 -8.00 -42.67
N GLY A 824 24.69 -7.77 -41.63
CA GLY A 824 26.10 -7.39 -41.82
C GLY A 824 26.91 -8.48 -42.52
N PHE A 825 26.73 -9.73 -42.11
CA PHE A 825 27.40 -10.88 -42.71
C PHE A 825 27.01 -11.07 -44.19
N THR A 826 25.77 -10.76 -44.57
CA THR A 826 25.34 -10.80 -45.98
C THR A 826 25.93 -9.67 -46.81
N MET A 827 26.08 -8.45 -46.27
CA MET A 827 26.76 -7.35 -46.97
C MET A 827 28.25 -7.61 -47.19
N GLU A 828 28.98 -8.14 -46.20
CA GLU A 828 30.40 -8.48 -46.35
C GLU A 828 30.62 -9.52 -47.47
N LEU A 829 29.76 -10.54 -47.55
CA LEU A 829 29.76 -11.52 -48.63
C LEU A 829 29.48 -10.88 -50.00
N GLU A 830 28.44 -10.05 -50.12
CA GLU A 830 28.13 -9.35 -51.39
C GLU A 830 29.26 -8.41 -51.83
N GLN A 831 29.98 -7.80 -50.88
CA GLN A 831 31.08 -6.87 -51.15
C GLN A 831 32.39 -7.60 -51.49
N GLU A 832 32.67 -8.79 -50.92
CA GLU A 832 33.75 -9.68 -51.41
C GLU A 832 33.47 -10.16 -52.85
N PHE A 833 32.22 -10.52 -53.17
CA PHE A 833 31.85 -10.93 -54.54
C PHE A 833 31.97 -9.80 -55.58
N ALA A 834 31.80 -8.54 -55.18
CA ALA A 834 31.89 -7.39 -56.08
C ALA A 834 33.34 -6.94 -56.38
N ALA A 835 34.33 -7.33 -55.57
CA ALA A 835 35.66 -6.70 -55.53
C ALA A 835 36.81 -7.48 -56.22
N SER A 836 36.52 -8.42 -57.13
CA SER A 836 37.55 -9.27 -57.76
C SER A 836 37.67 -9.15 -59.30
N GLU A 837 38.66 -8.36 -59.75
CA GLU A 837 39.24 -8.51 -61.11
C GLU A 837 40.14 -9.77 -61.19
N PRO A 838 40.29 -10.40 -62.38
CA PRO A 838 40.83 -11.75 -62.46
C PRO A 838 42.36 -11.80 -62.54
N SER A 839 43.02 -12.40 -61.53
CA SER A 839 44.35 -13.01 -61.73
C SER A 839 44.67 -14.19 -60.80
N SER A 840 45.20 -15.25 -61.42
CA SER A 840 45.89 -16.42 -60.83
C SER A 840 45.06 -17.45 -59.99
N PRO A 841 45.20 -18.77 -60.23
CA PRO A 841 44.32 -19.79 -59.68
C PRO A 841 44.80 -20.38 -58.34
N VAL A 842 44.99 -19.54 -57.32
CA VAL A 842 45.17 -20.00 -55.92
C VAL A 842 44.48 -19.02 -54.96
N LYS A 843 43.17 -19.15 -54.79
CA LYS A 843 42.41 -18.85 -53.55
C LYS A 843 40.92 -19.17 -53.77
N THR A 844 40.42 -20.17 -53.08
CA THR A 844 38.98 -20.39 -52.85
C THR A 844 38.75 -20.45 -51.36
N ARG A 845 38.34 -19.32 -50.78
CA ARG A 845 37.66 -19.29 -49.48
C ARG A 845 36.31 -19.99 -49.65
N LEU A 846 36.23 -21.27 -49.31
CA LEU A 846 34.99 -22.05 -49.35
C LEU A 846 34.91 -22.97 -48.14
N PHE A 847 34.57 -22.40 -46.99
CA PHE A 847 34.04 -23.12 -45.83
C PHE A 847 32.57 -22.75 -45.62
N SER A 848 31.73 -22.99 -46.64
CA SER A 848 30.29 -23.04 -46.45
C SER A 848 29.92 -24.35 -45.75
N SER A 849 29.48 -24.28 -44.48
CA SER A 849 28.89 -25.43 -43.80
C SER A 849 27.72 -26.01 -44.62
N PRO A 850 27.59 -27.34 -44.81
CA PRO A 850 26.56 -27.94 -45.67
C PRO A 850 25.10 -27.76 -45.19
N HIS A 851 24.87 -27.12 -44.04
CA HIS A 851 23.58 -27.16 -43.33
C HIS A 851 22.83 -25.83 -43.20
N LYS A 852 23.15 -24.80 -44.00
CA LYS A 852 22.23 -23.66 -44.23
C LYS A 852 21.40 -23.85 -45.52
N ARG A 853 20.37 -24.70 -45.45
CA ARG A 853 19.27 -24.66 -46.43
C ARG A 853 18.50 -23.35 -46.27
N SER A 854 18.32 -22.65 -47.39
CA SER A 854 17.52 -21.44 -47.54
C SER A 854 16.28 -21.41 -46.63
N ARG A 855 16.26 -20.46 -45.68
CA ARG A 855 15.00 -19.89 -45.16
C ARG A 855 14.65 -18.66 -46.01
N SER A 856 13.35 -18.39 -46.07
CA SER A 856 12.73 -17.51 -47.07
C SER A 856 13.09 -16.05 -46.91
N LYS A 857 13.22 -15.34 -48.04
CA LYS A 857 13.09 -13.88 -48.10
C LYS A 857 11.76 -13.45 -47.47
N THR A 858 11.80 -12.76 -46.34
CA THR A 858 10.72 -11.88 -45.89
C THR A 858 10.90 -10.49 -46.48
N ASN A 859 9.81 -9.77 -46.70
CA ASN A 859 9.80 -8.52 -47.47
C ASN A 859 10.38 -7.33 -46.69
N GLY A 860 11.06 -6.43 -47.40
CA GLY A 860 11.46 -5.10 -46.91
C GLY A 860 12.98 -4.88 -46.92
N ILE A 861 13.52 -4.43 -48.05
CA ILE A 861 14.88 -3.87 -48.08
C ILE A 861 14.77 -2.42 -47.60
N PRO A 862 15.39 -2.02 -46.45
CA PRO A 862 15.34 -0.65 -45.98
C PRO A 862 16.23 0.28 -46.83
N PRO A 863 16.07 1.62 -46.72
CA PRO A 863 16.99 2.55 -47.37
C PRO A 863 18.43 2.36 -46.85
N ALA A 864 19.38 2.15 -47.76
CA ALA A 864 20.75 1.75 -47.45
C ALA A 864 21.59 2.76 -46.64
N GLY A 865 21.07 3.96 -46.36
CA GLY A 865 21.74 4.93 -45.49
C GLY A 865 21.62 4.56 -44.01
N ASP A 866 20.39 4.26 -43.57
CA ASP A 866 20.09 4.05 -42.15
C ASP A 866 20.63 2.70 -41.64
N THR A 867 20.61 1.66 -42.49
CA THR A 867 21.17 0.34 -42.15
C THR A 867 22.67 0.40 -41.85
N ASN A 868 23.45 1.15 -42.65
CA ASN A 868 24.89 1.31 -42.42
C ASN A 868 25.19 1.99 -41.08
N LEU A 869 24.36 2.96 -40.66
CA LEU A 869 24.49 3.59 -39.34
C LEU A 869 24.22 2.60 -38.19
N LEU A 870 23.18 1.77 -38.32
CA LEU A 870 22.86 0.73 -37.32
C LEU A 870 23.97 -0.32 -37.19
N LEU A 871 24.58 -0.73 -38.31
CA LEU A 871 25.76 -1.60 -38.32
C LEU A 871 26.95 -0.93 -37.61
N GLN A 872 27.27 0.32 -37.97
CA GLN A 872 28.41 1.04 -37.40
C GLN A 872 28.27 1.22 -35.88
N GLN A 873 27.07 1.59 -35.41
CA GLN A 873 26.79 1.76 -33.97
C GLN A 873 26.91 0.45 -33.18
N SER A 874 26.56 -0.70 -33.79
CA SER A 874 26.53 -2.00 -33.10
C SER A 874 27.84 -2.77 -33.14
N GLN A 875 28.81 -2.39 -33.99
CA GLN A 875 30.02 -3.17 -34.27
C GLN A 875 30.75 -3.68 -33.01
N ILE A 876 31.15 -2.80 -32.10
CA ILE A 876 31.93 -3.17 -30.91
C ILE A 876 31.13 -4.11 -29.99
N MET A 877 29.82 -3.88 -29.83
CA MET A 877 28.99 -4.74 -29.00
C MET A 877 28.77 -6.11 -29.63
N ARG A 878 28.53 -6.20 -30.95
CA ARG A 878 28.45 -7.49 -31.69
C ARG A 878 29.73 -8.30 -31.60
N ASP A 879 30.88 -7.63 -31.75
CA ASP A 879 32.19 -8.28 -31.65
C ASP A 879 32.43 -8.85 -30.24
N LEU A 880 32.05 -8.13 -29.19
CA LEU A 880 32.17 -8.59 -27.80
C LEU A 880 31.13 -9.65 -27.41
N GLU A 881 29.92 -9.59 -27.99
CA GLU A 881 28.87 -10.60 -27.84
C GLU A 881 29.29 -11.93 -28.50
N SER A 882 29.84 -11.89 -29.72
CA SER A 882 30.34 -13.10 -30.40
C SER A 882 31.45 -13.81 -29.62
N LEU A 883 32.26 -13.06 -28.86
CA LEU A 883 33.30 -13.61 -28.00
C LEU A 883 32.74 -14.46 -26.85
N ILE A 884 31.68 -14.02 -26.16
CA ILE A 884 31.09 -14.82 -25.08
C ILE A 884 30.26 -15.98 -25.63
N VAL A 885 29.60 -15.79 -26.78
CA VAL A 885 28.89 -16.87 -27.50
C VAL A 885 29.86 -17.98 -27.91
N ALA A 886 31.08 -17.66 -28.34
CA ALA A 886 32.11 -18.67 -28.62
C ALA A 886 32.51 -19.46 -27.36
N PHE A 887 32.75 -18.78 -26.24
CA PHE A 887 33.07 -19.46 -24.97
C PHE A 887 31.91 -20.34 -24.46
N ASP A 888 30.66 -19.85 -24.56
CA ASP A 888 29.48 -20.60 -24.11
C ASP A 888 29.21 -21.82 -24.99
N GLY A 889 29.44 -21.70 -26.30
CA GLY A 889 29.46 -22.85 -27.22
C GLY A 889 30.53 -23.89 -26.84
N ILE A 890 31.74 -23.46 -26.44
CA ILE A 890 32.83 -24.37 -26.02
C ILE A 890 32.44 -25.11 -24.73
N GLU A 891 31.81 -24.44 -23.77
CA GLU A 891 31.32 -25.04 -22.52
C GLU A 891 30.17 -26.03 -22.76
N LYS A 892 29.24 -25.70 -23.66
CA LYS A 892 28.19 -26.61 -24.16
C LYS A 892 28.78 -27.85 -24.84
N PHE A 893 29.77 -27.67 -25.72
CA PHE A 893 30.49 -28.78 -26.36
C PHE A 893 31.19 -29.67 -25.33
N ALA A 894 31.85 -29.10 -24.32
CA ALA A 894 32.50 -29.86 -23.26
C ALA A 894 31.51 -30.71 -22.44
N THR A 895 30.32 -30.17 -22.20
CA THR A 895 29.22 -30.85 -21.49
C THR A 895 28.65 -32.01 -22.32
N ALA A 896 28.35 -31.77 -23.60
CA ALA A 896 27.88 -32.81 -24.52
C ALA A 896 28.92 -33.93 -24.69
N LEU A 897 30.20 -33.57 -24.82
CA LEU A 897 31.31 -34.53 -24.96
C LEU A 897 31.44 -35.44 -23.72
N ASP A 898 31.31 -34.90 -22.53
CA ASP A 898 31.39 -35.67 -21.28
C ASP A 898 30.14 -36.53 -21.04
N SER A 899 28.95 -36.05 -21.40
CA SER A 899 27.72 -36.85 -21.43
C SER A 899 27.89 -38.07 -22.36
N PHE A 900 28.44 -37.86 -23.56
CA PHE A 900 28.80 -38.92 -24.49
C PHE A 900 29.86 -39.87 -23.90
N GLU A 901 30.94 -39.37 -23.30
CA GLU A 901 31.98 -40.23 -22.71
C GLU A 901 31.48 -41.07 -21.52
N LYS A 902 30.64 -40.49 -20.64
CA LYS A 902 30.02 -41.20 -19.51
C LYS A 902 29.09 -42.31 -20.01
N THR A 903 28.25 -42.02 -21.00
CA THR A 903 27.30 -42.99 -21.58
C THR A 903 28.02 -44.07 -22.39
N ARG A 904 29.11 -43.73 -23.09
CA ARG A 904 29.97 -44.69 -23.81
C ARG A 904 30.59 -45.74 -22.90
N ARG A 905 30.86 -45.38 -21.63
CA ARG A 905 31.34 -46.33 -20.61
C ARG A 905 30.22 -47.27 -20.11
N ARG A 906 28.94 -46.87 -20.22
CA ARG A 906 27.75 -47.66 -19.82
C ARG A 906 27.23 -48.60 -20.92
N ARG A 907 27.53 -48.33 -22.20
CA ARG A 907 27.25 -49.16 -23.40
C ARG A 907 25.80 -49.13 -23.95
N ASP A 908 25.02 -48.10 -23.65
CA ASP A 908 23.68 -47.92 -24.24
C ASP A 908 23.76 -47.45 -25.71
N SER A 909 23.43 -48.33 -26.66
CA SER A 909 23.74 -48.08 -28.09
C SER A 909 22.84 -47.06 -28.78
N GLY A 910 21.59 -46.86 -28.31
CA GLY A 910 20.64 -45.91 -28.89
C GLY A 910 21.01 -44.47 -28.55
N THR A 911 21.05 -44.16 -27.25
CA THR A 911 21.42 -42.84 -26.70
C THR A 911 22.79 -42.36 -27.18
N LEU A 912 23.73 -43.27 -27.45
CA LEU A 912 25.03 -42.93 -28.03
C LEU A 912 24.98 -42.34 -29.44
N LYS A 913 23.93 -42.59 -30.22
CA LYS A 913 23.75 -41.94 -31.53
C LYS A 913 23.31 -40.50 -31.34
N ASP A 914 22.32 -40.29 -30.49
CA ASP A 914 21.70 -38.98 -30.26
C ASP A 914 22.69 -38.03 -29.57
N LEU A 915 23.43 -38.51 -28.55
CA LEU A 915 24.54 -37.77 -27.92
C LEU A 915 25.68 -37.46 -28.90
N ARG A 916 25.90 -38.26 -29.94
CA ARG A 916 26.91 -37.98 -30.98
C ARG A 916 26.44 -36.89 -31.94
N GLU A 917 25.15 -36.85 -32.23
CA GLU A 917 24.51 -35.76 -32.99
C GLU A 917 24.54 -34.45 -32.20
N GLU A 918 24.24 -34.50 -30.89
CA GLU A 918 24.39 -33.37 -29.95
C GLU A 918 25.82 -32.81 -29.92
N VAL A 919 26.85 -33.67 -29.86
CA VAL A 919 28.26 -33.24 -29.91
C VAL A 919 28.64 -32.61 -31.26
N GLN A 920 28.04 -33.05 -32.38
CA GLN A 920 28.23 -32.39 -33.69
C GLN A 920 27.54 -31.02 -33.72
N VAL A 921 26.29 -30.93 -33.27
CA VAL A 921 25.53 -29.67 -33.21
C VAL A 921 26.24 -28.64 -32.32
N ALA A 922 26.75 -29.06 -31.16
CA ALA A 922 27.52 -28.18 -30.28
C ALA A 922 28.84 -27.71 -30.93
N LEU A 923 29.52 -28.57 -31.70
CA LEU A 923 30.73 -28.17 -32.43
C LEU A 923 30.43 -27.16 -33.55
N ASP A 924 29.36 -27.39 -34.31
CA ASP A 924 28.91 -26.48 -35.37
C ASP A 924 28.47 -25.12 -34.79
N GLN A 925 27.88 -25.10 -33.59
CA GLN A 925 27.56 -23.86 -32.88
C GLN A 925 28.80 -23.08 -32.44
N VAL A 926 29.92 -23.73 -32.14
CA VAL A 926 31.20 -23.06 -31.84
C VAL A 926 31.83 -22.47 -33.11
N SER A 927 31.72 -23.14 -34.27
CA SER A 927 32.41 -22.66 -35.47
C SER A 927 31.88 -21.30 -35.95
N ILE A 928 30.57 -21.04 -35.82
CA ILE A 928 29.91 -19.81 -36.28
C ILE A 928 30.55 -18.51 -35.71
N PRO A 929 30.66 -18.30 -34.39
CA PRO A 929 31.30 -17.10 -33.84
C PRO A 929 32.82 -17.07 -34.08
N ILE A 930 33.48 -18.23 -34.20
CA ILE A 930 34.91 -18.28 -34.57
C ILE A 930 35.14 -17.72 -35.97
N ASP A 931 34.31 -18.11 -36.94
CA ASP A 931 34.41 -17.64 -38.33
C ASP A 931 34.24 -16.11 -38.42
N VAL A 932 33.38 -15.51 -37.58
CA VAL A 932 33.23 -14.04 -37.46
C VAL A 932 34.53 -13.38 -36.96
N MET A 933 35.23 -14.00 -36.00
CA MET A 933 36.51 -13.49 -35.48
C MET A 933 37.69 -13.60 -36.46
N LEU A 934 37.51 -14.26 -37.62
CA LEU A 934 38.52 -14.32 -38.69
C LEU A 934 38.56 -13.04 -39.55
N GLY A 935 37.58 -12.15 -39.42
CA GLY A 935 37.53 -10.84 -40.09
C GLY A 935 38.25 -9.71 -39.34
N ASP A 936 37.84 -8.46 -39.61
CA ASP A 936 38.33 -7.24 -38.95
C ASP A 936 37.65 -7.03 -37.57
N TRP A 937 38.05 -7.85 -36.60
CA TRP A 937 37.35 -7.98 -35.31
C TRP A 937 37.93 -7.06 -34.19
N LEU A 938 37.04 -6.34 -33.49
CA LEU A 938 37.34 -5.24 -32.54
C LEU A 938 38.14 -4.08 -33.17
N VAL A 939 37.87 -3.74 -34.43
CA VAL A 939 38.56 -2.67 -35.17
C VAL A 939 37.61 -1.48 -35.39
N GLY A 940 37.26 -0.77 -34.31
CA GLY A 940 36.25 0.29 -34.38
C GLY A 940 36.21 1.29 -33.22
N ALA A 941 37.26 1.39 -32.40
CA ALA A 941 37.27 2.27 -31.24
C ALA A 941 37.14 3.76 -31.60
N GLU A 942 36.28 4.49 -30.88
CA GLU A 942 36.12 5.94 -31.01
C GLU A 942 37.25 6.69 -30.29
N THR A 943 37.84 6.09 -29.25
CA THR A 943 38.87 6.74 -28.42
C THR A 943 40.13 5.89 -28.28
N ALA A 944 41.28 6.55 -28.09
CA ALA A 944 42.55 5.86 -27.85
C ALA A 944 42.55 5.02 -26.55
N SER A 945 41.73 5.38 -25.56
CA SER A 945 41.57 4.59 -24.33
C SER A 945 40.80 3.30 -24.61
N GLU A 946 39.70 3.39 -25.35
CA GLU A 946 38.91 2.23 -25.78
C GLU A 946 39.73 1.30 -26.68
N GLN A 947 40.50 1.83 -27.62
CA GLN A 947 41.41 1.02 -28.46
C GLN A 947 42.38 0.19 -27.61
N ALA A 948 42.96 0.78 -26.56
CA ALA A 948 43.86 0.07 -25.65
C ALA A 948 43.14 -1.04 -24.86
N GLU A 949 41.88 -0.82 -24.46
CA GLU A 949 41.05 -1.84 -23.80
C GLU A 949 40.66 -2.98 -24.74
N LEU A 950 40.27 -2.66 -25.98
CA LEU A 950 39.96 -3.66 -27.00
C LEU A 950 41.20 -4.49 -27.36
N GLU A 951 42.39 -3.87 -27.43
CA GLU A 951 43.66 -4.59 -27.58
C GLU A 951 44.00 -5.47 -26.38
N GLU A 952 43.75 -5.02 -25.14
CA GLU A 952 43.92 -5.84 -23.93
C GLU A 952 43.01 -7.08 -23.96
N ILE A 953 41.72 -6.90 -24.28
CA ILE A 953 40.72 -7.96 -24.39
C ILE A 953 41.11 -8.94 -25.50
N ARG A 954 41.43 -8.44 -26.71
CA ARG A 954 41.89 -9.26 -27.85
C ARG A 954 43.10 -10.10 -27.46
N ASN A 955 44.11 -9.50 -26.84
CA ASN A 955 45.35 -10.19 -26.45
C ASN A 955 45.16 -11.18 -25.28
N MET A 956 44.12 -11.04 -24.46
CA MET A 956 43.80 -11.97 -23.39
C MET A 956 42.97 -13.16 -23.90
N TYR A 957 41.87 -12.89 -24.60
CA TYR A 957 40.81 -13.88 -24.85
C TYR A 957 40.89 -14.57 -26.22
N ILE A 958 41.32 -13.89 -27.30
CA ILE A 958 41.41 -14.54 -28.62
C ILE A 958 42.35 -15.76 -28.62
N PRO A 959 43.58 -15.68 -28.06
CA PRO A 959 44.43 -16.86 -27.95
C PRO A 959 43.82 -17.99 -27.09
N GLU A 960 42.98 -17.66 -26.11
CA GLU A 960 42.32 -18.65 -25.25
C GLU A 960 41.18 -19.36 -25.99
N VAL A 961 40.31 -18.62 -26.68
CA VAL A 961 39.21 -19.15 -27.51
C VAL A 961 39.76 -20.07 -28.60
N PHE A 962 40.75 -19.62 -29.38
CA PHE A 962 41.28 -20.41 -30.51
C PHE A 962 42.01 -21.68 -30.05
N LEU A 963 42.66 -21.66 -28.88
CA LEU A 963 43.30 -22.87 -28.33
C LEU A 963 42.26 -23.85 -27.75
N GLU A 964 41.19 -23.38 -27.13
CA GLU A 964 40.10 -24.26 -26.70
C GLU A 964 39.28 -24.80 -27.90
N TYR A 965 39.07 -24.00 -28.95
CA TYR A 965 38.44 -24.48 -30.18
C TYR A 965 39.31 -25.54 -30.89
N HIS A 966 40.63 -25.35 -30.95
CA HIS A 966 41.56 -26.40 -31.39
C HIS A 966 41.42 -27.69 -30.57
N ASN A 967 41.31 -27.57 -29.25
CA ASN A 967 41.12 -28.73 -28.37
C ASN A 967 39.76 -29.39 -28.55
N ALA A 968 38.69 -28.61 -28.79
CA ALA A 968 37.36 -29.12 -29.12
C ALA A 968 37.37 -29.88 -30.46
N LEU A 969 37.97 -29.32 -31.51
CA LEU A 969 38.17 -30.00 -32.80
C LEU A 969 38.96 -31.31 -32.63
N PHE A 970 40.07 -31.30 -31.89
CA PHE A 970 40.87 -32.50 -31.63
C PHE A 970 40.10 -33.57 -30.84
N ALA A 971 39.36 -33.17 -29.80
CA ALA A 971 38.54 -34.08 -29.02
C ALA A 971 37.40 -34.67 -29.86
N SER A 972 36.72 -33.83 -30.64
CA SER A 972 35.66 -34.23 -31.58
C SER A 972 36.16 -35.25 -32.60
N ALA A 973 37.42 -35.17 -33.03
CA ALA A 973 37.98 -36.13 -33.99
C ALA A 973 38.03 -37.58 -33.48
N ARG A 974 37.98 -37.78 -32.15
CA ARG A 974 37.94 -39.11 -31.49
C ARG A 974 36.53 -39.67 -31.32
N VAL A 975 35.49 -38.87 -31.61
CA VAL A 975 34.07 -39.13 -31.34
C VAL A 975 33.22 -39.04 -32.62
N LEU A 976 33.42 -37.98 -33.39
CA LEU A 976 32.73 -37.68 -34.64
C LEU A 976 33.49 -38.30 -35.82
N ASN A 977 34.57 -37.66 -36.28
CA ASN A 977 35.28 -38.06 -37.50
C ASN A 977 36.75 -37.60 -37.45
N SER A 978 37.69 -38.47 -37.85
CA SER A 978 39.13 -38.15 -37.93
C SER A 978 39.44 -36.96 -38.86
N GLU A 979 38.54 -36.62 -39.77
CA GLU A 979 38.64 -35.48 -40.67
C GLU A 979 38.69 -34.12 -39.93
N ASN A 980 38.16 -34.03 -38.71
CA ASN A 980 38.24 -32.81 -37.89
C ASN A 980 39.70 -32.47 -37.49
N LEU A 981 40.65 -33.43 -37.55
CA LEU A 981 42.09 -33.13 -37.38
C LEU A 981 42.66 -32.28 -38.53
N VAL A 982 42.05 -32.31 -39.72
CA VAL A 982 42.44 -31.40 -40.82
C VAL A 982 42.02 -29.97 -40.49
N GLN A 983 40.82 -29.79 -39.90
CA GLN A 983 40.36 -28.49 -39.41
C GLN A 983 41.29 -27.93 -38.31
N CYS A 984 41.80 -28.77 -37.40
CA CYS A 984 42.84 -28.35 -36.45
C CYS A 984 44.07 -27.76 -37.14
N MET A 985 44.51 -28.32 -38.27
CA MET A 985 45.65 -27.80 -39.04
C MET A 985 45.30 -26.54 -39.83
N ASN A 986 44.05 -26.39 -40.30
CA ASN A 986 43.60 -25.21 -41.01
C ASN A 986 43.55 -23.95 -40.11
N LEU A 987 43.39 -24.11 -38.79
CA LEU A 987 43.59 -23.01 -37.83
C LEU A 987 44.98 -22.36 -37.95
N ALA A 988 46.02 -23.13 -38.31
CA ALA A 988 47.36 -22.57 -38.52
C ALA A 988 47.41 -21.63 -39.74
N ILE A 989 46.68 -21.97 -40.82
CA ILE A 989 46.53 -21.13 -42.00
C ILE A 989 45.77 -19.86 -41.62
N GLN A 990 44.59 -20.00 -40.99
CA GLN A 990 43.74 -18.89 -40.56
C GLN A 990 44.47 -17.88 -39.65
N VAL A 991 45.18 -18.36 -38.62
CA VAL A 991 45.98 -17.49 -37.73
C VAL A 991 47.11 -16.80 -38.49
N SER A 992 47.72 -17.45 -39.48
CA SER A 992 48.82 -16.88 -40.27
C SER A 992 48.37 -15.87 -41.35
N GLU A 993 47.18 -16.04 -41.92
CA GLU A 993 46.63 -15.12 -42.94
C GLU A 993 46.01 -13.86 -42.33
N ASN A 994 45.54 -13.91 -41.07
CA ASN A 994 45.02 -12.74 -40.35
C ASN A 994 46.11 -12.12 -39.46
N GLU A 995 46.54 -10.90 -39.80
CA GLU A 995 47.60 -10.19 -39.07
C GLU A 995 47.22 -9.87 -37.61
N LEU A 996 45.95 -9.56 -37.33
CA LEU A 996 45.47 -9.26 -35.98
C LEU A 996 45.54 -10.49 -35.07
N LEU A 997 45.12 -11.66 -35.57
CA LEU A 997 45.25 -12.93 -34.84
C LEU A 997 46.72 -13.28 -34.55
N THR A 998 47.59 -13.19 -35.57
CA THR A 998 49.03 -13.39 -35.39
C THR A 998 49.61 -12.44 -34.34
N ARG A 999 49.29 -11.13 -34.41
CA ARG A 999 49.75 -10.13 -33.44
C ARG A 999 49.29 -10.47 -32.02
N SER A 1000 48.06 -10.94 -31.82
CA SER A 1000 47.57 -11.31 -30.49
C SER A 1000 48.17 -12.61 -29.93
N PHE A 1001 48.45 -13.62 -30.76
CA PHE A 1001 49.22 -14.81 -30.32
C PHE A 1001 50.69 -14.48 -29.98
N VAL A 1002 51.29 -13.48 -30.63
CA VAL A 1002 52.64 -12.99 -30.32
C VAL A 1002 52.64 -12.12 -29.05
N ALA A 1003 51.72 -11.16 -28.93
CA ALA A 1003 51.61 -10.25 -27.76
C ALA A 1003 51.31 -11.01 -26.46
N SER A 1004 50.42 -12.01 -26.51
CA SER A 1004 50.13 -12.92 -25.40
C SER A 1004 51.27 -13.89 -25.06
N ARG A 1005 52.27 -14.02 -25.96
CA ARG A 1005 53.36 -15.01 -25.94
C ARG A 1005 52.91 -16.48 -26.04
N ARG A 1006 51.73 -16.73 -26.61
CA ARG A 1006 51.13 -18.07 -26.73
C ARG A 1006 51.34 -18.76 -28.08
N MET A 1007 52.01 -18.12 -29.04
CA MET A 1007 52.35 -18.73 -30.33
C MET A 1007 53.06 -20.10 -30.18
N LYS A 1008 53.92 -20.28 -29.16
CA LYS A 1008 54.55 -21.58 -28.87
C LYS A 1008 53.51 -22.65 -28.47
N GLU A 1009 52.53 -22.28 -27.65
CA GLU A 1009 51.47 -23.17 -27.17
C GLU A 1009 50.58 -23.65 -28.33
N LEU A 1010 50.27 -22.76 -29.28
CA LEU A 1010 49.59 -23.10 -30.54
C LEU A 1010 50.40 -24.08 -31.39
N MET A 1011 51.70 -23.83 -31.59
CA MET A 1011 52.57 -24.74 -32.35
C MET A 1011 52.73 -26.11 -31.65
N ASP A 1012 52.82 -26.12 -30.31
CA ASP A 1012 52.87 -27.35 -29.52
C ASP A 1012 51.54 -28.13 -29.64
N ALA A 1013 50.39 -27.46 -29.74
CA ALA A 1013 49.07 -28.08 -29.93
C ALA A 1013 48.90 -28.66 -31.35
N LEU A 1014 49.29 -27.91 -32.38
CA LEU A 1014 49.30 -28.36 -33.79
C LEU A 1014 50.24 -29.57 -34.00
N ALA A 1015 51.37 -29.62 -33.30
CA ALA A 1015 52.27 -30.76 -33.30
C ALA A 1015 51.62 -32.04 -32.72
N LEU A 1016 50.72 -31.90 -31.74
CA LEU A 1016 49.94 -33.02 -31.20
C LEU A 1016 48.83 -33.46 -32.16
N SER A 1017 48.16 -32.52 -32.83
CA SER A 1017 47.18 -32.81 -33.87
C SER A 1017 47.78 -33.57 -35.06
N SER A 1018 48.94 -33.12 -35.58
CA SER A 1018 49.66 -33.83 -36.63
C SER A 1018 50.20 -35.21 -36.19
N LYS A 1019 50.70 -35.36 -34.95
CA LYS A 1019 51.02 -36.68 -34.36
C LYS A 1019 49.79 -37.60 -34.33
N ALA A 1020 48.61 -37.07 -34.02
CA ALA A 1020 47.37 -37.84 -34.07
C ALA A 1020 46.98 -38.23 -35.50
N MET A 1021 47.08 -37.31 -36.48
CA MET A 1021 46.79 -37.60 -37.90
C MET A 1021 47.58 -38.80 -38.41
N VAL A 1022 48.91 -38.84 -38.20
CA VAL A 1022 49.78 -39.98 -38.56
C VAL A 1022 49.32 -41.28 -37.90
N ASN A 1023 48.85 -41.22 -36.64
CA ASN A 1023 48.38 -42.40 -35.91
C ASN A 1023 46.99 -42.90 -36.36
N THR A 1024 46.16 -42.09 -37.01
CA THR A 1024 44.81 -42.51 -37.45
C THR A 1024 44.80 -43.50 -38.62
N ARG A 1025 45.87 -43.55 -39.43
CA ARG A 1025 45.98 -44.42 -40.63
C ARG A 1025 44.75 -44.34 -41.55
N ALA A 1026 44.36 -43.13 -41.93
CA ALA A 1026 43.18 -42.87 -42.75
C ALA A 1026 43.22 -43.60 -44.10
N LYS A 1027 42.07 -43.95 -44.68
CA LYS A 1027 42.00 -44.65 -45.97
C LYS A 1027 42.61 -43.78 -47.09
N PRO A 1028 43.62 -44.24 -47.84
CA PRO A 1028 44.21 -43.46 -48.92
C PRO A 1028 43.18 -43.20 -50.03
N GLY A 1029 43.14 -41.95 -50.51
CA GLY A 1029 42.28 -41.54 -51.64
C GLY A 1029 41.01 -40.75 -51.28
N VAL A 1030 40.62 -40.65 -50.00
CA VAL A 1030 39.52 -39.76 -49.58
C VAL A 1030 39.99 -38.30 -49.64
N ARG A 1031 39.27 -37.46 -50.40
CA ARG A 1031 39.46 -36.01 -50.44
C ARG A 1031 38.28 -35.32 -49.78
N LEU A 1032 38.57 -34.33 -48.95
CA LEU A 1032 37.61 -33.44 -48.31
C LEU A 1032 37.06 -32.41 -49.31
N LEU A 1033 35.99 -31.71 -48.90
CA LEU A 1033 35.33 -30.67 -49.70
C LEU A 1033 36.30 -29.54 -50.15
N GLY A 1034 37.33 -29.24 -49.35
CA GLY A 1034 38.41 -28.29 -49.71
C GLY A 1034 39.55 -28.88 -50.56
N GLY A 1035 39.47 -30.15 -50.97
CA GLY A 1035 40.52 -30.86 -51.73
C GLY A 1035 41.65 -31.48 -50.88
N GLU A 1036 41.65 -31.21 -49.57
CA GLU A 1036 42.57 -31.76 -48.57
C GLU A 1036 42.43 -33.29 -48.43
N SER A 1037 43.48 -33.99 -47.97
CA SER A 1037 43.42 -35.44 -47.74
C SER A 1037 44.32 -35.89 -46.59
N LEU A 1038 43.75 -36.69 -45.68
CA LEU A 1038 44.49 -37.37 -44.62
C LEU A 1038 45.47 -38.44 -45.15
N GLY A 1039 45.29 -38.91 -46.40
CA GLY A 1039 46.09 -40.00 -46.97
C GLY A 1039 47.58 -39.70 -47.12
N ILE A 1040 47.98 -38.42 -47.11
CA ILE A 1040 49.40 -37.98 -47.15
C ILE A 1040 50.15 -38.38 -45.87
N TRP A 1041 49.44 -38.58 -44.75
CA TRP A 1041 50.02 -38.87 -43.44
C TRP A 1041 50.19 -40.37 -43.15
N ASN A 1042 49.86 -41.24 -44.11
CA ASN A 1042 50.14 -42.67 -44.03
C ASN A 1042 51.62 -42.94 -44.30
N VAL A 1043 52.44 -42.95 -43.25
CA VAL A 1043 53.85 -43.32 -43.34
C VAL A 1043 54.00 -44.83 -43.24
N ASP A 1044 54.36 -45.48 -44.35
CA ASP A 1044 54.78 -46.88 -44.33
C ASP A 1044 56.09 -47.02 -43.53
N LYS A 1045 56.08 -47.87 -42.50
CA LYS A 1045 57.30 -48.24 -41.79
C LYS A 1045 58.14 -49.14 -42.70
N VAL A 1046 59.22 -48.59 -43.23
CA VAL A 1046 60.33 -49.42 -43.75
C VAL A 1046 61.00 -50.07 -42.55
N GLU A 1047 60.74 -51.36 -42.33
CA GLU A 1047 61.50 -52.17 -41.38
C GLU A 1047 62.95 -52.24 -41.88
N GLY A 1048 63.88 -51.89 -40.99
CA GLY A 1048 65.29 -51.78 -41.34
C GLY A 1048 65.88 -53.14 -41.70
N ALA A 1049 66.67 -53.19 -42.78
CA ALA A 1049 67.46 -54.36 -43.10
C ALA A 1049 68.46 -54.66 -41.97
N GLU A 1050 68.43 -55.88 -41.46
CA GLU A 1050 69.51 -56.40 -40.61
C GLU A 1050 70.80 -56.42 -41.44
N HIS A 1051 71.78 -55.63 -41.03
CA HIS A 1051 73.15 -55.77 -41.50
C HIS A 1051 73.97 -56.33 -40.34
N ASP A 1052 74.26 -57.63 -40.43
CA ASP A 1052 75.31 -58.26 -39.62
C ASP A 1052 76.62 -57.51 -39.84
N ASP A 1053 77.25 -57.03 -38.77
CA ASP A 1053 78.71 -56.92 -38.72
C ASP A 1053 79.19 -56.88 -37.26
N ASP A 1054 79.22 -58.06 -36.64
CA ASP A 1054 79.90 -58.28 -35.37
C ASP A 1054 81.40 -58.51 -35.64
N ASN A 1055 82.15 -57.43 -35.92
CA ASN A 1055 83.61 -57.49 -35.90
C ASN A 1055 84.35 -56.15 -35.75
N ALA A 1056 85.59 -56.28 -35.23
CA ALA A 1056 86.63 -55.26 -35.13
C ALA A 1056 86.40 -54.06 -34.16
N ALA A 1057 86.95 -54.22 -32.97
CA ALA A 1057 87.41 -53.11 -32.15
C ALA A 1057 88.49 -52.27 -32.86
N ALA A 1058 88.46 -50.94 -32.75
CA ALA A 1058 89.60 -50.12 -32.32
C ALA A 1058 89.32 -48.59 -32.33
N ALA A 1059 89.58 -47.97 -31.16
CA ALA A 1059 90.22 -46.67 -30.95
C ALA A 1059 89.57 -45.32 -31.38
N GLN A 1060 89.63 -44.40 -30.40
CA GLN A 1060 89.49 -42.93 -30.42
C GLN A 1060 88.08 -42.33 -30.42
#